data_AF-A0A960DIY9-F1
#
_entry.id   AF-A0A960DIY9-F1
#
_cell.length_a   1.000
_cell.length_b   1.000
_cell.length_c   1.000
_cell.angle_alpha   90.00
_cell.angle_beta   90.00
_cell.angle_gamma   90.00
#
_symmetry.space_group_name_H-M   'P 1'
#
loop_
_entity.id
_entity.type
_entity.pdbx_description
1 polymer ?
#
loop_
_entity_poly.entity_id
_entity_poly.type
_entity_poly.pdbx_seq_one_letter_code
_entity_poly.pdbx_strand_id
1 'polypeptide(L)'
;MPAADAQQLLALVNSVRRQEDRRLAIAVRVDPVWAGPDTLDGPVPIRIVPCPSPLAVREALAEHERTDNDQVVMLLTGCGDSELGPDVVARLAKGRVVSLDPFTSVLGLFRAAVLDPALTRSERWLVDELIELAPPGGWPREAPVPGVLDLETAWRAWHGARLGFTDIPATLTDVLAVAERPGVPARVAALTPERRASLAGRWAHGAAPTAVLVELIAGGRAADLVSLGLVAGALWEPTDDTALAQSQVLGRVRLEGTIGRDTVDQRSAAAWAAAATAMLGHGAASLWIDRAEQILHEAAVADLAVLSDLLPSGFELRLERLAAQITAGRVADAEATVAALARHRQGSRRNRRLAAATAAVRLLRRAEYRSAPSTVAAHLQAYASDGAWVEAARRALVDAEQRVTITAAYAAICERTVVEQRATDLAFARHLATWSASEPAPNDSIVPIEQVLDRVVAPVAAAQPVVVLVCDGMALNVLYELLRDIADDGWTPAAPVDVPGWPVGVAMLPTVTEVSRASLLAGARIEGGQAEERNGFANHPGLRTASAGHKAPVLFHKAQLVAPAGSALSDTVRSALLDPAQRVVGVVVNSVDDHLSRGDQVRVDWTLESLGPVPWILDAAAEANRVVVLTADHGHVLHGEGAASRPHTDGGERWRRATGAVQPDEIEVHGPRVLKGGTAVLAVDDRLRYGGFKYGYHGGASLHEVAVPVTVLARVLPEGWERRPLLPPAWWAGSGNDVPATAQPPLPSPPKVVRRPTTVGQSELFEPADVESPSAPTTPAISSTPHDGQQGWLGGLFASPTFQGQRHRVRLPRPMDDDRVGRYLTAVAAQGGTIELPALAARLGEPADQLRMALTLVQRLVNIDGAEILAVRAGTTVELNVELLRQQFEVGQ
;
A
#
# COMPACT_ATOMS: atom_id res chain seq x y z
N MET A 1 -7.00 -40.03 -56.47
CA MET A 1 -8.05 -39.00 -56.36
C MET A 1 -8.76 -39.21 -55.03
N PRO A 2 -9.28 -38.16 -54.36
CA PRO A 2 -9.96 -38.36 -53.09
C PRO A 2 -11.22 -39.21 -53.31
N ALA A 3 -11.51 -40.11 -52.38
CA ALA A 3 -12.83 -40.74 -52.29
C ALA A 3 -13.84 -39.70 -51.79
N ALA A 4 -15.06 -39.74 -52.32
CA ALA A 4 -16.11 -38.82 -51.88
C ALA A 4 -16.75 -39.29 -50.57
N ASP A 5 -17.06 -38.36 -49.67
CA ASP A 5 -17.88 -38.59 -48.48
C ASP A 5 -19.28 -37.95 -48.61
N ALA A 6 -20.29 -38.54 -47.97
CA ALA A 6 -21.68 -38.10 -48.05
C ALA A 6 -21.87 -36.64 -47.63
N GLN A 7 -21.20 -36.19 -46.57
CA GLN A 7 -21.33 -34.81 -46.09
C GLN A 7 -20.66 -33.83 -47.06
N GLN A 8 -19.53 -34.20 -47.66
CA GLN A 8 -18.84 -33.38 -48.65
C GLN A 8 -19.69 -33.20 -49.91
N LEU A 9 -20.35 -34.27 -50.37
CA LEU A 9 -21.25 -34.22 -51.51
C LEU A 9 -22.49 -33.37 -51.23
N LEU A 10 -23.10 -33.49 -50.05
CA LEU A 10 -24.23 -32.65 -49.62
C LEU A 10 -23.86 -31.17 -49.54
N ALA A 11 -22.70 -30.86 -48.96
CA ALA A 11 -22.18 -29.50 -48.90
C ALA A 11 -21.92 -28.93 -50.30
N LEU A 12 -21.38 -29.76 -51.20
CA LEU A 12 -21.10 -29.38 -52.58
C LEU A 12 -22.39 -29.03 -53.34
N VAL A 13 -23.45 -29.83 -53.22
CA VAL A 13 -24.75 -29.53 -53.85
C VAL A 13 -25.28 -28.18 -53.40
N ASN A 14 -25.24 -27.90 -52.09
CA ASN A 14 -25.70 -26.64 -51.51
C ASN A 14 -24.88 -25.43 -51.98
N SER A 15 -23.59 -25.61 -52.27
CA SER A 15 -22.71 -24.55 -52.77
C SER A 15 -22.86 -24.28 -54.28
N VAL A 16 -23.11 -25.34 -55.06
CA VAL A 16 -23.13 -25.28 -56.53
C VAL A 16 -24.49 -24.86 -57.04
N ARG A 17 -25.57 -25.31 -56.41
CA ARG A 17 -26.94 -25.12 -56.88
C ARG A 17 -27.57 -23.83 -56.33
N ARG A 18 -28.07 -22.97 -57.23
CA ARG A 18 -28.99 -21.87 -56.89
C ARG A 18 -30.44 -22.29 -57.16
N GLN A 19 -31.41 -21.69 -56.47
CA GLN A 19 -32.85 -21.99 -56.69
C GLN A 19 -33.31 -21.75 -58.14
N GLU A 20 -32.60 -20.93 -58.90
CA GLU A 20 -32.90 -20.59 -60.29
C GLU A 20 -32.17 -21.46 -61.33
N ASP A 21 -31.25 -22.35 -60.89
CA ASP A 21 -30.50 -23.21 -61.81
C ASP A 21 -31.43 -24.31 -62.36
N ARG A 22 -31.69 -24.26 -63.67
CA ARG A 22 -32.45 -25.29 -64.41
C ARG A 22 -31.68 -26.61 -64.61
N ARG A 23 -30.38 -26.66 -64.27
CA ARG A 23 -29.53 -27.84 -64.49
C ARG A 23 -29.44 -28.67 -63.22
N LEU A 24 -29.84 -29.93 -63.30
CA LEU A 24 -29.88 -30.86 -62.16
C LEU A 24 -28.70 -31.86 -62.14
N ALA A 25 -27.75 -31.76 -63.07
CA ALA A 25 -26.56 -32.62 -63.10
C ALA A 25 -25.31 -31.92 -62.59
N ILE A 26 -24.59 -32.53 -61.65
CA ILE A 26 -23.32 -32.04 -61.08
C ILE A 26 -22.26 -33.13 -61.26
N ALA A 27 -21.22 -32.87 -62.04
CA ALA A 27 -20.06 -33.78 -62.09
C ALA A 27 -19.01 -33.35 -61.08
N VAL A 28 -18.50 -34.32 -60.32
CA VAL A 28 -17.51 -34.12 -59.27
C VAL A 28 -16.26 -34.91 -59.61
N ARG A 29 -15.11 -34.24 -59.64
CA ARG A 29 -13.81 -34.84 -59.93
C ARG A 29 -13.26 -35.55 -58.70
N VAL A 30 -13.49 -36.86 -58.61
CA VAL A 30 -13.12 -37.74 -57.48
C VAL A 30 -12.80 -39.14 -58.00
N ASP A 31 -12.29 -40.01 -57.11
CA ASP A 31 -12.26 -41.43 -57.42
C ASP A 31 -13.69 -41.93 -57.68
N PRO A 32 -14.00 -42.54 -58.84
CA PRO A 32 -15.36 -42.93 -59.22
C PRO A 32 -15.79 -44.21 -58.50
N VAL A 33 -15.68 -44.22 -57.17
CA VAL A 33 -16.05 -45.30 -56.26
C VAL A 33 -16.91 -44.68 -55.16
N TRP A 34 -18.07 -45.29 -54.92
CA TRP A 34 -19.03 -44.85 -53.89
C TRP A 34 -19.48 -46.05 -53.07
N ALA A 35 -19.34 -45.96 -51.75
CA ALA A 35 -19.74 -47.00 -50.81
C ALA A 35 -20.97 -46.61 -49.96
N GLY A 36 -21.53 -45.42 -50.19
CA GLY A 36 -22.73 -44.92 -49.49
C GLY A 36 -24.02 -45.27 -50.23
N PRO A 37 -25.17 -44.74 -49.77
CA PRO A 37 -26.47 -45.01 -50.39
C PRO A 37 -26.57 -44.39 -51.80
N ASP A 38 -27.35 -45.01 -52.67
CA ASP A 38 -27.56 -44.55 -54.06
C ASP A 38 -28.25 -43.17 -54.14
N THR A 39 -28.89 -42.74 -53.06
CA THR A 39 -29.52 -41.43 -52.92
C THR A 39 -29.21 -40.84 -51.55
N LEU A 40 -28.81 -39.57 -51.51
CA LEU A 40 -28.66 -38.79 -50.29
C LEU A 40 -29.88 -37.88 -50.09
N ASP A 41 -30.37 -37.82 -48.86
CA ASP A 41 -31.45 -36.95 -48.46
C ASP A 41 -30.96 -35.49 -48.31
N GLY A 42 -31.66 -34.57 -48.98
CA GLY A 42 -31.39 -33.13 -48.93
C GLY A 42 -32.69 -32.35 -49.23
N PRO A 43 -32.61 -31.02 -49.39
CA PRO A 43 -33.78 -30.20 -49.78
C PRO A 43 -34.43 -30.69 -51.09
N VAL A 44 -33.64 -31.37 -51.92
CA VAL A 44 -34.06 -32.18 -53.08
C VAL A 44 -33.26 -33.48 -53.04
N PRO A 45 -33.83 -34.64 -53.39
CA PRO A 45 -33.10 -35.91 -53.41
C PRO A 45 -31.90 -35.86 -54.36
N ILE A 46 -30.74 -36.35 -53.91
CA ILE A 46 -29.49 -36.35 -54.68
C ILE A 46 -29.12 -37.78 -55.03
N ARG A 47 -29.25 -38.19 -56.28
CA ARG A 47 -28.84 -39.51 -56.78
C ARG A 47 -27.35 -39.52 -57.09
N ILE A 48 -26.61 -40.48 -56.55
CA ILE A 48 -25.16 -40.59 -56.75
C ILE A 48 -24.87 -41.66 -57.80
N VAL A 49 -24.04 -41.32 -58.79
CA VAL A 49 -23.67 -42.23 -59.87
C VAL A 49 -22.15 -42.22 -60.07
N PRO A 50 -21.45 -43.32 -59.70
CA PRO A 50 -20.04 -43.50 -60.02
C PRO A 50 -19.83 -43.68 -61.52
N CYS A 51 -19.00 -42.83 -62.11
CA CYS A 51 -18.77 -42.75 -63.55
C CYS A 51 -17.27 -42.92 -63.86
N PRO A 52 -16.78 -44.17 -64.05
CA PRO A 52 -15.36 -44.45 -64.21
C PRO A 52 -14.75 -43.99 -65.53
N SER A 53 -15.55 -43.54 -66.49
CA SER A 53 -15.09 -43.08 -67.81
C SER A 53 -15.96 -41.95 -68.36
N PRO A 54 -15.50 -41.20 -69.38
CA PRO A 54 -16.31 -40.18 -70.05
C PRO A 54 -17.61 -40.74 -70.65
N LEU A 55 -17.59 -42.01 -71.08
CA LEU A 55 -18.78 -42.68 -71.61
C LEU A 55 -19.82 -42.93 -70.51
N ALA A 56 -19.38 -43.36 -69.33
CA ALA A 56 -20.26 -43.55 -68.17
C ALA A 56 -20.92 -42.23 -67.73
N VAL A 57 -20.19 -41.11 -67.80
CA VAL A 57 -20.76 -39.77 -67.54
C VAL A 57 -21.86 -39.43 -68.55
N ARG A 58 -21.63 -39.70 -69.83
CA ARG A 58 -22.61 -39.45 -70.91
C ARG A 58 -23.85 -40.31 -70.76
N GLU A 59 -23.67 -41.58 -70.43
CA GLU A 59 -24.76 -42.52 -70.18
C GLU A 59 -25.61 -42.07 -68.99
N ALA A 60 -24.98 -41.73 -67.87
CA ALA A 60 -25.68 -41.26 -66.67
C ALA A 60 -26.44 -39.94 -66.91
N LEU A 61 -25.86 -39.00 -67.68
CA LEU A 61 -26.54 -37.78 -68.10
C LEU A 61 -27.75 -38.07 -69.00
N ALA A 62 -27.57 -38.92 -70.01
CA ALA A 62 -28.66 -39.27 -70.93
C ALA A 62 -29.78 -40.04 -70.22
N GLU A 63 -29.46 -40.85 -69.21
CA GLU A 63 -30.45 -41.52 -68.36
C GLU A 63 -31.22 -40.53 -67.50
N HIS A 64 -30.52 -39.59 -66.87
CA HIS A 64 -31.15 -38.55 -66.06
C HIS A 64 -32.05 -37.65 -66.91
N GLU A 65 -31.62 -37.21 -68.10
CA GLU A 65 -32.45 -36.38 -69.00
C GLU A 65 -33.69 -37.10 -69.53
N ARG A 66 -33.65 -38.44 -69.66
CA ARG A 66 -34.81 -39.26 -70.05
C ARG A 66 -35.80 -39.46 -68.91
N THR A 67 -35.34 -39.36 -67.67
CA THR A 67 -36.15 -39.56 -66.48
C THR A 67 -36.61 -38.19 -66.00
N ASP A 68 -37.85 -37.80 -66.26
CA ASP A 68 -38.39 -36.50 -65.83
C ASP A 68 -38.52 -36.47 -64.30
N ASN A 69 -37.41 -36.18 -63.61
CA ASN A 69 -37.32 -36.17 -62.16
C ASN A 69 -36.68 -34.88 -61.68
N ASP A 70 -37.31 -34.22 -60.70
CA ASP A 70 -36.79 -33.01 -60.04
C ASP A 70 -35.57 -33.30 -59.14
N GLN A 71 -34.93 -34.47 -59.29
CA GLN A 71 -33.82 -34.94 -58.46
C GLN A 71 -32.49 -34.42 -59.00
N VAL A 72 -31.52 -34.16 -58.12
CA VAL A 72 -30.16 -33.81 -58.56
C VAL A 72 -29.38 -35.09 -58.84
N VAL A 73 -28.77 -35.23 -60.02
CA VAL A 73 -27.81 -36.32 -60.29
C VAL A 73 -26.38 -35.85 -60.05
N MET A 74 -25.65 -36.60 -59.23
CA MET A 74 -24.25 -36.34 -58.88
C MET A 74 -23.35 -37.40 -59.49
N LEU A 75 -22.54 -37.00 -60.46
CA LEU A 75 -21.68 -37.87 -61.26
C LEU A 75 -20.27 -37.86 -60.68
N LEU A 76 -19.84 -38.94 -60.03
CA LEU A 76 -18.49 -39.05 -59.48
C LEU A 76 -17.55 -39.55 -60.58
N THR A 77 -16.59 -38.74 -61.02
CA THR A 77 -15.75 -39.11 -62.17
C THR A 77 -14.29 -38.74 -62.00
N GLY A 78 -13.42 -39.56 -62.61
CA GLY A 78 -12.00 -39.27 -62.75
C GLY A 78 -11.68 -38.08 -63.67
N CYS A 79 -12.61 -37.79 -64.58
CA CYS A 79 -12.36 -36.98 -65.76
C CYS A 79 -12.45 -35.46 -65.49
N GLY A 80 -11.63 -34.67 -66.17
CA GLY A 80 -11.73 -33.21 -66.21
C GLY A 80 -12.56 -32.68 -67.39
N ASP A 81 -12.79 -31.36 -67.42
CA ASP A 81 -13.58 -30.67 -68.45
C ASP A 81 -13.14 -31.00 -69.89
N SER A 82 -11.82 -31.03 -70.12
CA SER A 82 -11.24 -31.31 -71.44
C SER A 82 -11.51 -32.73 -71.92
N GLU A 83 -11.63 -33.70 -71.01
CA GLU A 83 -11.85 -35.12 -71.32
C GLU A 83 -13.32 -35.43 -71.56
N LEU A 84 -14.22 -34.71 -70.89
CA LEU A 84 -15.66 -34.84 -71.09
C LEU A 84 -16.16 -34.14 -72.36
N GLY A 85 -15.50 -33.04 -72.74
CA GLY A 85 -15.85 -32.25 -73.91
C GLY A 85 -16.98 -31.24 -73.66
N PRO A 86 -17.08 -30.18 -74.49
CA PRO A 86 -17.94 -29.03 -74.25
C PRO A 86 -19.43 -29.38 -74.25
N ASP A 87 -19.86 -30.42 -74.98
CA ASP A 87 -21.25 -30.84 -75.02
C ASP A 87 -21.71 -31.43 -73.67
N VAL A 88 -20.87 -32.25 -73.02
CA VAL A 88 -21.13 -32.79 -71.69
C VAL A 88 -21.05 -31.68 -70.65
N VAL A 89 -19.97 -30.88 -70.71
CA VAL A 89 -19.71 -29.80 -69.76
C VAL A 89 -20.83 -28.76 -69.76
N ALA A 90 -21.41 -28.42 -70.92
CA ALA A 90 -22.52 -27.48 -71.04
C ALA A 90 -23.81 -27.92 -70.32
N ARG A 91 -23.98 -29.23 -70.08
CA ARG A 91 -25.16 -29.81 -69.39
C ARG A 91 -24.99 -29.85 -67.88
N LEU A 92 -23.76 -29.70 -67.38
CA LEU A 92 -23.46 -29.66 -65.95
C LEU A 92 -23.85 -28.31 -65.32
N ALA A 93 -24.25 -28.34 -64.06
CA ALA A 93 -24.37 -27.14 -63.22
C ALA A 93 -23.01 -26.41 -63.19
N LYS A 94 -23.03 -25.07 -63.27
CA LYS A 94 -21.85 -24.19 -63.47
C LYS A 94 -21.08 -24.38 -64.78
N GLY A 95 -21.47 -25.33 -65.65
CA GLY A 95 -20.81 -25.54 -66.94
C GLY A 95 -19.35 -26.00 -66.80
N ARG A 96 -19.04 -26.83 -65.81
CA ARG A 96 -17.71 -27.41 -65.54
C ARG A 96 -17.82 -28.64 -64.64
N VAL A 97 -16.80 -29.50 -64.63
CA VAL A 97 -16.60 -30.52 -63.59
C VAL A 97 -16.09 -29.81 -62.34
N VAL A 98 -16.74 -30.08 -61.21
CA VAL A 98 -16.39 -29.47 -59.92
C VAL A 98 -15.37 -30.34 -59.20
N SER A 99 -14.27 -29.77 -58.72
CA SER A 99 -13.31 -30.52 -57.90
C SER A 99 -13.81 -30.66 -56.47
N LEU A 100 -13.58 -31.83 -55.85
CA LEU A 100 -13.76 -32.01 -54.41
C LEU A 100 -12.51 -31.49 -53.69
N ASP A 101 -12.38 -30.17 -53.70
CA ASP A 101 -11.32 -29.44 -53.02
C ASP A 101 -11.78 -29.11 -51.58
N PRO A 102 -10.99 -29.42 -50.52
CA PRO A 102 -11.37 -29.13 -49.14
C PRO A 102 -11.82 -27.67 -48.92
N PHE A 103 -11.22 -26.73 -49.63
CA PHE A 103 -11.60 -25.31 -49.55
C PHE A 103 -13.01 -25.04 -50.11
N THR A 104 -13.43 -25.74 -51.17
CA THR A 104 -14.80 -25.63 -51.71
C THR A 104 -15.81 -26.28 -50.76
N SER A 105 -15.45 -27.42 -50.15
CA SER A 105 -16.30 -28.11 -49.18
C SER A 105 -16.55 -27.28 -47.92
N VAL A 106 -15.52 -26.69 -47.32
CA VAL A 106 -15.67 -25.85 -46.12
C VAL A 106 -16.46 -24.57 -46.42
N LEU A 107 -16.27 -23.95 -47.60
CA LEU A 107 -17.08 -22.80 -48.02
C LEU A 107 -18.57 -23.15 -48.12
N GLY A 108 -18.90 -24.34 -48.66
CA GLY A 108 -20.27 -24.85 -48.69
C GLY A 108 -20.87 -25.05 -47.30
N LEU A 109 -20.11 -25.63 -46.36
CA LEU A 109 -20.55 -25.88 -44.98
C LEU A 109 -20.83 -24.59 -44.19
N PHE A 110 -20.05 -23.53 -44.41
CA PHE A 110 -20.27 -22.20 -43.80
C PHE A 110 -21.18 -21.28 -44.62
N ARG A 111 -21.61 -21.70 -45.82
CA ARG A 111 -22.37 -20.88 -46.78
C ARG A 111 -21.62 -19.59 -47.14
N ALA A 112 -20.30 -19.67 -47.22
CA ALA A 112 -19.39 -18.59 -47.60
C ALA A 112 -18.99 -18.71 -49.08
N ALA A 113 -18.59 -17.59 -49.68
CA ALA A 113 -18.13 -17.50 -51.05
C ALA A 113 -16.62 -17.25 -51.16
N VAL A 114 -16.01 -16.69 -50.10
CA VAL A 114 -14.58 -16.33 -50.05
C VAL A 114 -13.95 -16.92 -48.79
N LEU A 115 -12.73 -17.44 -48.93
CA LEU A 115 -11.93 -17.99 -47.85
C LEU A 115 -10.75 -17.05 -47.55
N ASP A 116 -10.43 -16.86 -46.27
CA ASP A 116 -9.22 -16.17 -45.85
C ASP A 116 -7.96 -16.86 -46.41
N PRO A 117 -7.02 -16.13 -47.05
CA PRO A 117 -5.76 -16.71 -47.54
C PRO A 117 -4.97 -17.48 -46.47
N ALA A 118 -5.05 -17.12 -45.18
CA ALA A 118 -4.37 -17.83 -44.10
C ALA A 118 -4.86 -19.29 -43.97
N LEU A 119 -6.16 -19.53 -44.17
CA LEU A 119 -6.76 -20.87 -44.15
C LEU A 119 -6.26 -21.76 -45.30
N THR A 120 -5.84 -21.16 -46.42
CA THR A 120 -5.27 -21.91 -47.55
C THR A 120 -3.78 -22.19 -47.42
N ARG A 121 -3.03 -21.29 -46.76
CA ARG A 121 -1.55 -21.33 -46.74
C ARG A 121 -0.99 -21.93 -45.47
N SER A 122 -1.39 -21.41 -44.31
CA SER A 122 -0.81 -21.76 -43.01
C SER A 122 -1.71 -22.68 -42.19
N GLU A 123 -3.03 -22.58 -42.34
CA GLU A 123 -4.02 -23.26 -41.49
C GLU A 123 -4.86 -24.30 -42.26
N ARG A 124 -4.27 -24.93 -43.30
CA ARG A 124 -4.99 -25.92 -44.12
C ARG A 124 -5.57 -27.06 -43.28
N TRP A 125 -4.88 -27.46 -42.23
CA TRP A 125 -5.36 -28.50 -41.33
C TRP A 125 -6.67 -28.16 -40.63
N LEU A 126 -6.91 -26.88 -40.34
CA LEU A 126 -8.11 -26.40 -39.68
C LEU A 126 -9.31 -26.58 -40.62
N VAL A 127 -9.10 -26.41 -41.92
CA VAL A 127 -10.11 -26.67 -42.96
C VAL A 127 -10.53 -28.14 -42.95
N ASP A 128 -9.57 -29.06 -42.91
CA ASP A 128 -9.85 -30.50 -42.91
C ASP A 128 -10.65 -30.91 -41.65
N GLU A 129 -10.24 -30.44 -40.46
CA GLU A 129 -10.95 -30.70 -39.20
C GLU A 129 -12.35 -30.07 -39.15
N LEU A 130 -12.53 -28.87 -39.71
CA LEU A 130 -13.85 -28.21 -39.78
C LEU A 130 -14.83 -28.94 -40.71
N ILE A 131 -14.33 -29.69 -41.68
CA ILE A 131 -15.17 -30.56 -42.51
C ILE A 131 -15.56 -31.80 -41.70
N GLU A 132 -14.62 -32.42 -40.99
CA GLU A 132 -14.87 -33.61 -40.16
C GLU A 132 -15.83 -33.33 -38.99
N LEU A 133 -15.70 -32.17 -38.34
CA LEU A 133 -16.49 -31.79 -37.17
C LEU A 133 -17.84 -31.13 -37.52
N ALA A 134 -18.18 -31.03 -38.81
CA ALA A 134 -19.35 -30.28 -39.25
C ALA A 134 -20.67 -30.88 -38.72
N PRO A 135 -21.54 -30.07 -38.10
CA PRO A 135 -22.84 -30.56 -37.66
C PRO A 135 -23.76 -30.86 -38.86
N PRO A 136 -24.79 -31.72 -38.69
CA PRO A 136 -25.78 -31.97 -39.73
C PRO A 136 -26.43 -30.66 -40.22
N GLY A 137 -26.32 -30.39 -41.53
CA GLY A 137 -26.83 -29.15 -42.14
C GLY A 137 -25.81 -28.00 -42.25
N GLY A 138 -24.56 -28.22 -41.84
CA GLY A 138 -23.47 -27.25 -41.93
C GLY A 138 -23.38 -26.32 -40.71
N TRP A 139 -22.37 -25.46 -40.69
CA TRP A 139 -22.09 -24.58 -39.55
C TRP A 139 -23.15 -23.47 -39.40
N PRO A 140 -23.46 -23.04 -38.16
CA PRO A 140 -24.34 -21.90 -37.91
C PRO A 140 -23.89 -20.64 -38.65
N ARG A 141 -24.84 -19.83 -39.14
CA ARG A 141 -24.55 -18.53 -39.76
C ARG A 141 -24.22 -17.51 -38.67
N GLU A 142 -22.98 -17.52 -38.21
CA GLU A 142 -22.48 -16.60 -37.17
C GLU A 142 -21.32 -15.71 -37.67
N ALA A 143 -21.06 -15.70 -38.98
CA ALA A 143 -19.98 -14.90 -39.56
C ALA A 143 -20.26 -13.39 -39.46
N PRO A 144 -19.31 -12.55 -38.99
CA PRO A 144 -19.45 -11.10 -38.91
C PRO A 144 -19.59 -10.43 -40.28
N VAL A 145 -19.03 -11.07 -41.33
CA VAL A 145 -19.05 -10.58 -42.72
C VAL A 145 -19.85 -11.55 -43.59
N PRO A 146 -20.92 -11.08 -44.26
CA PRO A 146 -21.71 -11.93 -45.15
C PRO A 146 -20.84 -12.52 -46.28
N GLY A 147 -20.75 -13.85 -46.32
CA GLY A 147 -20.13 -14.58 -47.43
C GLY A 147 -18.61 -14.74 -47.36
N VAL A 148 -17.94 -14.37 -46.25
CA VAL A 148 -16.51 -14.65 -46.05
C VAL A 148 -16.32 -15.58 -44.85
N LEU A 149 -15.54 -16.65 -45.02
CA LEU A 149 -15.02 -17.45 -43.91
C LEU A 149 -13.66 -16.90 -43.51
N ASP A 150 -13.66 -16.02 -42.51
CA ASP A 150 -12.44 -15.48 -41.92
C ASP A 150 -11.78 -16.44 -40.93
N LEU A 151 -10.48 -16.23 -40.67
CA LEU A 151 -9.70 -17.06 -39.78
C LEU A 151 -10.28 -17.11 -38.34
N GLU A 152 -10.82 -15.99 -37.87
CA GLU A 152 -11.41 -15.86 -36.54
C GLU A 152 -12.65 -16.76 -36.39
N THR A 153 -13.56 -16.71 -37.35
CA THR A 153 -14.79 -17.52 -37.41
C THR A 153 -14.47 -19.00 -37.53
N ALA A 154 -13.48 -19.35 -38.36
CA ALA A 154 -13.00 -20.73 -38.50
C ALA A 154 -12.48 -21.28 -37.17
N TRP A 155 -11.65 -20.52 -36.45
CA TRP A 155 -11.15 -20.92 -35.14
C TRP A 155 -12.26 -21.01 -34.09
N ARG A 156 -13.22 -20.07 -34.05
CA ARG A 156 -14.34 -20.13 -33.09
C ARG A 156 -15.21 -21.36 -33.31
N ALA A 157 -15.52 -21.69 -34.56
CA ALA A 157 -16.28 -22.89 -34.91
C ALA A 157 -15.54 -24.16 -34.47
N TRP A 158 -14.23 -24.24 -34.74
CA TRP A 158 -13.40 -25.36 -34.31
C TRP A 158 -13.31 -25.46 -32.78
N HIS A 159 -13.12 -24.36 -32.06
CA HIS A 159 -13.11 -24.37 -30.59
C HIS A 159 -14.47 -24.84 -30.04
N GLY A 160 -15.58 -24.36 -30.60
CA GLY A 160 -16.92 -24.75 -30.19
C GLY A 160 -17.15 -26.25 -30.35
N ALA A 161 -16.79 -26.82 -31.49
CA ALA A 161 -16.99 -28.24 -31.76
C ALA A 161 -15.96 -29.17 -31.08
N ARG A 162 -14.68 -28.78 -31.06
CA ARG A 162 -13.59 -29.63 -30.56
C ARG A 162 -13.35 -29.47 -29.06
N LEU A 163 -13.43 -28.23 -28.54
CA LEU A 163 -13.09 -27.89 -27.17
C LEU A 163 -14.33 -27.53 -26.32
N GLY A 164 -15.48 -27.28 -26.94
CA GLY A 164 -16.78 -27.02 -26.30
C GLY A 164 -16.96 -25.62 -25.74
N PHE A 165 -16.24 -24.64 -26.29
CA PHE A 165 -16.43 -23.21 -26.01
C PHE A 165 -16.02 -22.40 -27.25
N THR A 166 -16.58 -21.22 -27.45
CA THR A 166 -16.35 -20.40 -28.66
C THR A 166 -15.38 -19.24 -28.44
N ASP A 167 -15.27 -18.73 -27.21
CA ASP A 167 -14.38 -17.61 -26.88
C ASP A 167 -12.91 -18.06 -26.86
N ILE A 168 -12.12 -17.57 -27.82
CA ILE A 168 -10.71 -17.91 -27.95
C ILE A 168 -9.91 -17.12 -26.89
N PRO A 169 -9.09 -17.78 -26.05
CA PRO A 169 -8.25 -17.11 -25.05
C PRO A 169 -7.36 -16.04 -25.67
N ALA A 170 -7.55 -14.79 -25.28
CA ALA A 170 -6.78 -13.65 -25.79
C ALA A 170 -5.56 -13.32 -24.92
N THR A 171 -5.60 -13.72 -23.65
CA THR A 171 -4.55 -13.50 -22.64
C THR A 171 -4.14 -14.78 -21.93
N LEU A 172 -2.99 -14.77 -21.25
CA LEU A 172 -2.57 -15.90 -20.40
C LEU A 172 -3.58 -16.19 -19.28
N THR A 173 -4.22 -15.15 -18.73
CA THR A 173 -5.27 -15.32 -17.71
C THR A 173 -6.48 -16.06 -18.29
N ASP A 174 -6.88 -15.77 -19.53
CA ASP A 174 -7.95 -16.50 -20.20
C ASP A 174 -7.58 -17.98 -20.42
N VAL A 175 -6.31 -18.27 -20.74
CA VAL A 175 -5.82 -19.65 -20.89
C VAL A 175 -5.93 -20.41 -19.57
N LEU A 176 -5.51 -19.79 -18.45
CA LEU A 176 -5.67 -20.38 -17.12
C LEU A 176 -7.15 -20.59 -16.76
N ALA A 177 -8.02 -19.61 -17.05
CA ALA A 177 -9.45 -19.70 -16.77
C ALA A 177 -10.15 -20.79 -17.60
N VAL A 178 -9.73 -20.98 -18.85
CA VAL A 178 -10.26 -22.02 -19.72
C VAL A 178 -9.78 -23.42 -19.31
N ALA A 179 -8.57 -23.54 -18.77
CA ALA A 179 -8.04 -24.82 -18.26
C ALA A 179 -8.86 -25.38 -17.08
N GLU A 180 -9.46 -24.51 -16.28
CA GLU A 180 -10.34 -24.88 -15.15
C GLU A 180 -11.73 -25.34 -15.60
N ARG A 181 -12.11 -25.15 -16.88
CA ARG A 181 -13.43 -25.53 -17.37
C ARG A 181 -13.56 -27.06 -17.46
N PRO A 182 -14.67 -27.65 -16.96
CA PRO A 182 -14.88 -29.09 -17.04
C PRO A 182 -14.78 -29.63 -18.48
N GLY A 183 -14.00 -30.70 -18.65
CA GLY A 183 -13.83 -31.39 -19.93
C GLY A 183 -12.83 -30.77 -20.90
N VAL A 184 -12.44 -29.49 -20.72
CA VAL A 184 -11.43 -28.85 -21.57
C VAL A 184 -10.07 -29.57 -21.49
N PRO A 185 -9.54 -29.91 -20.30
CA PRO A 185 -8.26 -30.61 -20.22
C PRO A 185 -8.22 -31.93 -20.98
N ALA A 186 -9.28 -32.74 -20.87
CA ALA A 186 -9.39 -34.01 -21.58
C ALA A 186 -9.45 -33.83 -23.10
N ARG A 187 -10.15 -32.80 -23.58
CA ARG A 187 -10.24 -32.48 -25.02
C ARG A 187 -8.91 -31.98 -25.58
N VAL A 188 -8.17 -31.17 -24.83
CA VAL A 188 -6.82 -30.72 -25.20
C VAL A 188 -5.83 -31.90 -25.20
N ALA A 189 -5.92 -32.81 -24.23
CA ALA A 189 -5.09 -34.02 -24.18
C ALA A 189 -5.32 -34.96 -25.38
N ALA A 190 -6.53 -34.98 -25.93
CA ALA A 190 -6.88 -35.77 -27.11
C ALA A 190 -6.36 -35.20 -28.45
N LEU A 191 -5.74 -34.02 -28.45
CA LEU A 191 -5.13 -33.42 -29.64
C LEU A 191 -3.74 -34.02 -29.91
N THR A 192 -3.36 -34.13 -31.19
CA THR A 192 -1.98 -34.51 -31.55
C THR A 192 -0.99 -33.39 -31.16
N PRO A 193 0.31 -33.70 -30.99
CA PRO A 193 1.31 -32.69 -30.66
C PRO A 193 1.33 -31.49 -31.62
N GLU A 194 1.15 -31.71 -32.91
CA GLU A 194 1.12 -30.66 -33.94
C GLU A 194 -0.10 -29.73 -33.77
N ARG A 195 -1.24 -30.31 -33.37
CA ARG A 195 -2.47 -29.57 -33.09
C ARG A 195 -2.35 -28.75 -31.80
N ARG A 196 -1.68 -29.29 -30.78
CA ARG A 196 -1.37 -28.55 -29.56
C ARG A 196 -0.42 -27.39 -29.80
N ALA A 197 0.60 -27.56 -30.65
CA ALA A 197 1.47 -26.46 -31.07
C ALA A 197 0.70 -25.36 -31.82
N SER A 198 -0.21 -25.74 -32.73
CA SER A 198 -1.06 -24.79 -33.45
C SER A 198 -2.03 -24.06 -32.50
N LEU A 199 -2.61 -24.78 -31.53
CA LEU A 199 -3.45 -24.22 -30.48
C LEU A 199 -2.67 -23.22 -29.61
N ALA A 200 -1.44 -23.57 -29.22
CA ALA A 200 -0.57 -22.69 -28.44
C ALA A 200 -0.19 -21.41 -29.19
N GLY A 201 0.04 -21.49 -30.50
CA GLY A 201 0.26 -20.31 -31.34
C GLY A 201 -0.98 -19.42 -31.48
N ARG A 202 -2.18 -19.99 -31.32
CA ARG A 202 -3.45 -19.28 -31.38
C ARG A 202 -3.84 -18.63 -30.06
N TRP A 203 -3.75 -19.37 -28.96
CA TRP A 203 -4.08 -18.89 -27.63
C TRP A 203 -3.10 -17.82 -27.16
N ALA A 204 -3.63 -16.78 -26.52
CA ALA A 204 -2.87 -15.61 -26.10
C ALA A 204 -1.95 -15.04 -27.20
N HIS A 205 -2.36 -15.21 -28.48
CA HIS A 205 -1.57 -14.82 -29.65
C HIS A 205 -0.16 -15.43 -29.70
N GLY A 206 0.03 -16.64 -29.13
CA GLY A 206 1.33 -17.31 -29.09
C GLY A 206 2.31 -16.73 -28.08
N ALA A 207 1.86 -15.86 -27.17
CA ALA A 207 2.71 -15.31 -26.12
C ALA A 207 3.29 -16.43 -25.25
N ALA A 208 4.60 -16.41 -24.99
CA ALA A 208 5.21 -17.33 -24.04
C ALA A 208 4.65 -17.06 -22.61
N PRO A 209 4.36 -18.10 -21.81
CA PRO A 209 4.65 -19.51 -22.02
C PRO A 209 3.43 -20.35 -22.47
N THR A 210 2.56 -19.84 -23.34
CA THR A 210 1.30 -20.55 -23.73
C THR A 210 1.52 -21.99 -24.20
N ALA A 211 2.60 -22.26 -24.95
CA ALA A 211 2.95 -23.63 -25.35
C ALA A 211 3.17 -24.57 -24.16
N VAL A 212 3.85 -24.10 -23.11
CA VAL A 212 4.04 -24.86 -21.87
C VAL A 212 2.70 -25.10 -21.17
N LEU A 213 1.83 -24.08 -21.11
CA LEU A 213 0.50 -24.22 -20.50
C LEU A 213 -0.34 -25.28 -21.22
N VAL A 214 -0.34 -25.27 -22.56
CA VAL A 214 -1.09 -26.25 -23.37
C VAL A 214 -0.57 -27.67 -23.15
N GLU A 215 0.76 -27.88 -23.11
CA GLU A 215 1.33 -29.20 -22.84
C GLU A 215 1.05 -29.67 -21.40
N LEU A 216 1.06 -28.76 -20.41
CA LEU A 216 0.69 -29.07 -19.03
C LEU A 216 -0.79 -29.47 -18.91
N ILE A 217 -1.68 -28.79 -19.65
CA ILE A 217 -3.10 -29.17 -19.72
C ILE A 217 -3.23 -30.58 -20.29
N ALA A 218 -2.56 -30.86 -21.42
CA ALA A 218 -2.58 -32.17 -22.07
C ALA A 218 -1.99 -33.28 -21.19
N GLY A 219 -0.97 -32.96 -20.39
CA GLY A 219 -0.33 -33.85 -19.43
C GLY A 219 -1.10 -34.05 -18.13
N GLY A 220 -2.34 -33.55 -18.01
CA GLY A 220 -3.20 -33.75 -16.84
C GLY A 220 -2.88 -32.86 -15.64
N ARG A 221 -2.15 -31.75 -15.84
CA ARG A 221 -1.75 -30.80 -14.79
C ARG A 221 -2.53 -29.49 -14.83
N ALA A 222 -3.71 -29.47 -15.46
CA ALA A 222 -4.54 -28.28 -15.60
C ALA A 222 -4.86 -27.59 -14.26
N ALA A 223 -5.18 -28.37 -13.21
CA ALA A 223 -5.48 -27.85 -11.88
C ALA A 223 -4.27 -27.23 -11.15
N ASP A 224 -3.04 -27.56 -11.57
CA ASP A 224 -1.81 -27.03 -10.98
C ASP A 224 -1.32 -25.76 -11.70
N LEU A 225 -1.92 -25.33 -12.82
CA LEU A 225 -1.35 -24.25 -13.65
C LEU A 225 -1.23 -22.91 -12.93
N VAL A 226 -2.23 -22.55 -12.11
CA VAL A 226 -2.17 -21.31 -11.33
C VAL A 226 -1.07 -21.43 -10.28
N SER A 227 -1.02 -22.54 -9.55
CA SER A 227 0.02 -22.81 -8.54
C SER A 227 1.43 -22.83 -9.13
N LEU A 228 1.61 -23.46 -10.28
CA LEU A 228 2.88 -23.50 -11.01
C LEU A 228 3.28 -22.12 -11.53
N GLY A 229 2.34 -21.26 -11.90
CA GLY A 229 2.62 -19.86 -12.22
C GLY A 229 3.18 -19.08 -11.02
N LEU A 230 2.62 -19.31 -9.82
CA LEU A 230 3.16 -18.72 -8.58
C LEU A 230 4.57 -19.25 -8.25
N VAL A 231 4.80 -20.54 -8.44
CA VAL A 231 6.11 -21.20 -8.26
C VAL A 231 7.12 -20.67 -9.28
N ALA A 232 6.73 -20.51 -10.55
CA ALA A 232 7.56 -19.94 -11.60
C ALA A 232 7.99 -18.50 -11.25
N GLY A 233 7.09 -17.71 -10.63
CA GLY A 233 7.45 -16.41 -10.07
C GLY A 233 8.66 -16.50 -9.12
N ALA A 234 8.62 -17.37 -8.12
CA ALA A 234 9.72 -17.51 -7.16
C ALA A 234 11.02 -18.08 -7.76
N LEU A 235 10.93 -18.98 -8.74
CA LEU A 235 12.07 -19.64 -9.38
C LEU A 235 12.88 -18.73 -10.33
N TRP A 236 12.25 -17.68 -10.86
CA TRP A 236 12.86 -16.73 -11.81
C TRP A 236 12.89 -15.28 -11.32
N GLU A 237 12.42 -15.01 -10.10
CA GLU A 237 12.53 -13.68 -9.48
C GLU A 237 14.00 -13.26 -9.35
N PRO A 238 14.39 -12.03 -9.75
CA PRO A 238 15.74 -11.53 -9.51
C PRO A 238 16.14 -11.58 -8.03
N THR A 239 17.34 -12.06 -7.74
CA THR A 239 17.90 -12.04 -6.39
C THR A 239 19.40 -11.84 -6.41
N ASP A 240 19.89 -10.96 -5.55
CA ASP A 240 21.34 -10.78 -5.29
C ASP A 240 21.84 -11.73 -4.18
N ASP A 241 20.94 -12.46 -3.53
CA ASP A 241 21.29 -13.48 -2.53
C ASP A 241 21.77 -14.76 -3.22
N THR A 242 23.05 -15.09 -3.02
CA THR A 242 23.71 -16.22 -3.67
C THR A 242 23.15 -17.58 -3.24
N ALA A 243 22.65 -17.70 -2.00
CA ALA A 243 22.02 -18.94 -1.53
C ALA A 243 20.66 -19.14 -2.20
N LEU A 244 19.85 -18.08 -2.28
CA LEU A 244 18.58 -18.14 -3.01
C LEU A 244 18.80 -18.40 -4.51
N ALA A 245 19.80 -17.79 -5.13
CA ALA A 245 20.13 -18.05 -6.53
C ALA A 245 20.49 -19.53 -6.77
N GLN A 246 21.23 -20.16 -5.84
CA GLN A 246 21.51 -21.60 -5.89
C GLN A 246 20.24 -22.45 -5.72
N SER A 247 19.37 -22.09 -4.77
CA SER A 247 18.08 -22.76 -4.58
C SER A 247 17.19 -22.63 -5.82
N GLN A 248 17.19 -21.48 -6.51
CA GLN A 248 16.46 -21.30 -7.77
C GLN A 248 16.97 -22.22 -8.87
N VAL A 249 18.29 -22.38 -9.01
CA VAL A 249 18.89 -23.34 -9.96
C VAL A 249 18.43 -24.76 -9.63
N LEU A 250 18.52 -25.19 -8.36
CA LEU A 250 18.08 -26.51 -7.92
C LEU A 250 16.58 -26.73 -8.16
N GLY A 251 15.76 -25.72 -7.86
CA GLY A 251 14.32 -25.75 -8.05
C GLY A 251 13.95 -25.92 -9.52
N ARG A 252 14.59 -25.18 -10.42
CA ARG A 252 14.39 -25.32 -11.88
C ARG A 252 14.77 -26.72 -12.38
N VAL A 253 15.86 -27.30 -11.88
CA VAL A 253 16.28 -28.67 -12.23
C VAL A 253 15.27 -29.71 -11.71
N ARG A 254 14.80 -29.58 -10.47
CA ARG A 254 13.87 -30.54 -9.85
C ARG A 254 12.46 -30.46 -10.46
N LEU A 255 12.05 -29.28 -10.89
CA LEU A 255 10.75 -29.03 -11.52
C LEU A 255 10.78 -29.09 -13.04
N GLU A 256 11.93 -29.44 -13.62
CA GLU A 256 12.13 -29.53 -15.08
C GLU A 256 11.12 -30.47 -15.75
N GLY A 257 10.86 -31.65 -15.15
CA GLY A 257 9.87 -32.60 -15.66
C GLY A 257 8.42 -32.12 -15.56
N THR A 258 8.18 -31.03 -14.82
CA THR A 258 6.85 -30.40 -14.68
C THR A 258 6.74 -29.13 -15.53
N ILE A 259 7.69 -28.20 -15.45
CA ILE A 259 7.61 -26.89 -16.13
C ILE A 259 8.19 -26.96 -17.57
N GLY A 260 8.95 -28.01 -17.88
CA GLY A 260 9.69 -28.16 -19.14
C GLY A 260 11.11 -27.59 -19.03
N ARG A 261 12.08 -28.30 -19.62
CA ARG A 261 13.49 -27.85 -19.71
C ARG A 261 13.60 -26.72 -20.74
N ASP A 262 14.18 -25.58 -20.36
CA ASP A 262 14.53 -24.47 -21.24
C ASP A 262 13.36 -23.86 -22.04
N THR A 263 12.12 -24.15 -21.64
CA THR A 263 10.88 -23.64 -22.26
C THR A 263 10.36 -22.35 -21.62
N VAL A 264 10.79 -22.06 -20.39
CA VAL A 264 10.42 -20.87 -19.63
C VAL A 264 11.66 -20.07 -19.30
N ASP A 265 11.71 -18.85 -19.82
CA ASP A 265 12.67 -17.82 -19.46
C ASP A 265 12.12 -16.89 -18.38
N GLN A 266 12.94 -15.96 -17.90
CA GLN A 266 12.55 -15.01 -16.85
C GLN A 266 11.31 -14.19 -17.24
N ARG A 267 11.21 -13.76 -18.51
CA ARG A 267 10.11 -12.91 -18.99
C ARG A 267 8.79 -13.68 -19.03
N SER A 268 8.81 -14.91 -19.54
CA SER A 268 7.63 -15.76 -19.61
C SER A 268 7.21 -16.29 -18.23
N ALA A 269 8.15 -16.57 -17.32
CA ALA A 269 7.85 -16.85 -15.92
C ALA A 269 7.13 -15.69 -15.25
N ALA A 270 7.62 -14.45 -15.42
CA ALA A 270 6.98 -13.25 -14.88
C ALA A 270 5.57 -13.04 -15.47
N ALA A 271 5.39 -13.26 -16.78
CA ALA A 271 4.08 -13.19 -17.42
C ALA A 271 3.09 -14.23 -16.89
N TRP A 272 3.55 -15.47 -16.66
CA TRP A 272 2.73 -16.52 -16.06
C TRP A 272 2.39 -16.22 -14.59
N ALA A 273 3.36 -15.76 -13.80
CA ALA A 273 3.14 -15.35 -12.41
C ALA A 273 2.12 -14.22 -12.30
N ALA A 274 2.18 -13.22 -13.20
CA ALA A 274 1.20 -12.14 -13.27
C ALA A 274 -0.21 -12.67 -13.61
N ALA A 275 -0.33 -13.56 -14.60
CA ALA A 275 -1.60 -14.18 -14.97
C ALA A 275 -2.18 -15.03 -13.83
N ALA A 276 -1.34 -15.82 -13.15
CA ALA A 276 -1.72 -16.60 -11.97
C ALA A 276 -2.15 -15.71 -10.80
N THR A 277 -1.49 -14.57 -10.59
CA THR A 277 -1.88 -13.59 -9.57
C THR A 277 -3.26 -13.00 -9.87
N ALA A 278 -3.56 -12.69 -11.14
CA ALA A 278 -4.88 -12.21 -11.55
C ALA A 278 -5.99 -13.25 -11.28
N MET A 279 -5.67 -14.55 -11.36
CA MET A 279 -6.62 -15.61 -11.01
C MET A 279 -6.99 -15.59 -9.53
N LEU A 280 -6.14 -15.11 -8.63
CA LEU A 280 -6.39 -15.08 -7.17
C LEU A 280 -7.54 -14.15 -6.73
N GLY A 281 -8.13 -13.36 -7.64
CA GLY A 281 -9.39 -12.65 -7.42
C GLY A 281 -10.63 -13.56 -7.42
N HIS A 282 -10.50 -14.82 -7.84
CA HIS A 282 -11.58 -15.80 -7.93
C HIS A 282 -11.64 -16.69 -6.66
N GLY A 283 -12.78 -17.33 -6.40
CA GLY A 283 -13.10 -18.02 -5.14
C GLY A 283 -12.22 -19.21 -4.71
N ALA A 284 -11.20 -19.60 -5.50
CA ALA A 284 -10.30 -20.72 -5.22
C ALA A 284 -8.87 -20.31 -4.78
N ALA A 285 -8.64 -19.02 -4.49
CA ALA A 285 -7.31 -18.48 -4.22
C ALA A 285 -6.49 -19.22 -3.15
N SER A 286 -7.11 -19.67 -2.05
CA SER A 286 -6.39 -20.39 -0.99
C SER A 286 -5.87 -21.75 -1.47
N LEU A 287 -6.65 -22.50 -2.25
CA LEU A 287 -6.26 -23.82 -2.75
C LEU A 287 -5.04 -23.74 -3.66
N TRP A 288 -4.99 -22.75 -4.56
CA TRP A 288 -3.84 -22.58 -5.45
C TRP A 288 -2.59 -22.13 -4.71
N ILE A 289 -2.73 -21.28 -3.68
CA ILE A 289 -1.62 -20.85 -2.83
C ILE A 289 -1.08 -22.05 -2.04
N ASP A 290 -1.95 -22.82 -1.38
CA ASP A 290 -1.57 -23.98 -0.58
C ASP A 290 -0.88 -25.04 -1.45
N ARG A 291 -1.36 -25.24 -2.67
CA ARG A 291 -0.73 -26.14 -3.63
C ARG A 291 0.64 -25.63 -4.12
N ALA A 292 0.80 -24.33 -4.31
CA ALA A 292 2.11 -23.74 -4.68
C ALA A 292 3.15 -23.93 -3.56
N GLU A 293 2.76 -23.72 -2.30
CA GLU A 293 3.58 -24.01 -1.11
C GLU A 293 4.01 -25.48 -1.09
N GLN A 294 3.06 -26.39 -1.33
CA GLN A 294 3.32 -27.82 -1.38
C GLN A 294 4.32 -28.19 -2.49
N ILE A 295 4.19 -27.60 -3.68
CA ILE A 295 5.12 -27.85 -4.80
C ILE A 295 6.55 -27.40 -4.44
N LEU A 296 6.72 -26.22 -3.82
CA LEU A 296 8.05 -25.77 -3.37
C LEU A 296 8.64 -26.70 -2.29
N HIS A 297 7.79 -27.20 -1.38
CA HIS A 297 8.19 -28.15 -0.35
C HIS A 297 8.60 -29.51 -0.93
N GLU A 298 7.81 -30.07 -1.85
CA GLU A 298 8.10 -31.34 -2.56
C GLU A 298 9.39 -31.24 -3.37
N ALA A 299 9.66 -30.06 -3.97
CA ALA A 299 10.90 -29.78 -4.67
C ALA A 299 12.08 -29.44 -3.73
N ALA A 300 11.88 -29.46 -2.41
CA ALA A 300 12.87 -29.12 -1.38
C ALA A 300 13.59 -27.78 -1.65
N VAL A 301 12.79 -26.76 -2.01
CA VAL A 301 13.20 -25.36 -2.25
C VAL A 301 12.19 -24.38 -1.64
N ALA A 302 11.62 -24.75 -0.47
CA ALA A 302 10.63 -23.94 0.24
C ALA A 302 11.16 -22.57 0.70
N ASP A 303 12.48 -22.43 0.83
CA ASP A 303 13.18 -21.17 1.11
C ASP A 303 12.93 -20.10 0.04
N LEU A 304 12.68 -20.50 -1.21
CA LEU A 304 12.37 -19.57 -2.30
C LEU A 304 11.06 -18.81 -2.13
N ALA A 305 10.17 -19.28 -1.25
CA ALA A 305 8.94 -18.56 -0.95
C ALA A 305 9.22 -17.15 -0.41
N VAL A 306 10.39 -16.89 0.18
CA VAL A 306 10.82 -15.55 0.62
C VAL A 306 10.77 -14.49 -0.51
N LEU A 307 10.92 -14.92 -1.76
CA LEU A 307 10.86 -14.07 -2.95
C LEU A 307 9.43 -13.78 -3.40
N SER A 308 8.43 -14.51 -2.91
CA SER A 308 7.03 -14.30 -3.27
C SER A 308 6.35 -13.30 -2.34
N ASP A 309 5.58 -12.37 -2.91
CA ASP A 309 4.70 -11.46 -2.18
C ASP A 309 3.32 -12.09 -1.84
N LEU A 310 3.10 -13.37 -2.19
CA LEU A 310 1.80 -14.03 -2.11
C LEU A 310 1.79 -15.25 -1.19
N LEU A 311 2.87 -16.02 -1.19
CA LEU A 311 2.98 -17.28 -0.46
C LEU A 311 3.12 -17.04 1.06
N PRO A 312 2.22 -17.58 1.91
CA PRO A 312 2.28 -17.39 3.36
C PRO A 312 3.64 -17.67 4.00
N SER A 313 4.37 -18.70 3.57
CA SER A 313 5.70 -19.03 4.10
C SER A 313 6.74 -17.95 3.78
N GLY A 314 6.57 -17.23 2.67
CA GLY A 314 7.39 -16.08 2.30
C GLY A 314 7.34 -14.96 3.34
N PHE A 315 6.16 -14.68 3.90
CA PHE A 315 6.01 -13.73 4.99
C PHE A 315 6.78 -14.16 6.25
N GLU A 316 6.68 -15.44 6.61
CA GLU A 316 7.35 -15.99 7.78
C GLU A 316 8.88 -15.97 7.63
N LEU A 317 9.40 -16.37 6.47
CA LEU A 317 10.84 -16.33 6.17
C LEU A 317 11.38 -14.90 6.19
N ARG A 318 10.60 -13.91 5.73
CA ARG A 318 10.98 -12.49 5.84
C ARG A 318 11.03 -12.01 7.29
N LEU A 319 10.15 -12.49 8.17
CA LEU A 319 10.24 -12.19 9.61
C LEU A 319 11.47 -12.84 10.25
N GLU A 320 11.86 -14.05 9.84
CA GLU A 320 13.10 -14.67 10.31
C GLU A 320 14.34 -13.91 9.84
N ARG A 321 14.36 -13.48 8.58
CA ARG A 321 15.40 -12.60 8.04
C ARG A 321 15.45 -11.27 8.81
N LEU A 322 14.30 -10.69 9.13
CA LEU A 322 14.20 -9.48 9.94
C LEU A 322 14.81 -9.68 11.35
N ALA A 323 14.51 -10.80 12.00
CA ALA A 323 15.06 -11.15 13.31
C ALA A 323 16.59 -11.19 13.27
N ALA A 324 17.17 -11.81 12.24
CA ALA A 324 18.61 -11.87 12.05
C ALA A 324 19.22 -10.48 11.80
N GLN A 325 18.55 -9.62 11.02
CA GLN A 325 19.02 -8.25 10.74
C GLN A 325 18.95 -7.35 11.97
N ILE A 326 17.88 -7.45 12.76
CA ILE A 326 17.73 -6.78 14.06
C ILE A 326 18.88 -7.20 14.99
N THR A 327 19.10 -8.50 15.14
CA THR A 327 20.13 -9.05 16.03
C THR A 327 21.53 -8.60 15.59
N ALA A 328 21.77 -8.50 14.29
CA ALA A 328 23.03 -8.03 13.72
C ALA A 328 23.18 -6.50 13.70
N GLY A 329 22.16 -5.72 14.08
CA GLY A 329 22.21 -4.25 14.03
C GLY A 329 22.16 -3.65 12.62
N ARG A 330 21.72 -4.39 11.60
CA ARG A 330 21.73 -3.96 10.19
C ARG A 330 20.45 -3.20 9.83
N VAL A 331 20.42 -1.91 10.16
CA VAL A 331 19.23 -1.04 9.98
C VAL A 331 18.72 -1.01 8.54
N ALA A 332 19.58 -0.71 7.56
CA ALA A 332 19.16 -0.61 6.16
C ALA A 332 18.57 -1.93 5.62
N ASP A 333 19.18 -3.06 5.98
CA ASP A 333 18.68 -4.38 5.61
C ASP A 333 17.32 -4.69 6.26
N ALA A 334 17.15 -4.30 7.53
CA ALA A 334 15.90 -4.47 8.27
C ALA A 334 14.77 -3.60 7.68
N GLU A 335 15.08 -2.37 7.27
CA GLU A 335 14.16 -1.47 6.57
C GLU A 335 13.71 -2.04 5.23
N ALA A 336 14.65 -2.56 4.42
CA ALA A 336 14.33 -3.23 3.17
C ALA A 336 13.42 -4.45 3.39
N THR A 337 13.66 -5.23 4.46
CA THR A 337 12.81 -6.36 4.81
C THR A 337 11.41 -5.93 5.27
N VAL A 338 11.28 -4.86 6.06
CA VAL A 338 9.96 -4.30 6.43
C VAL A 338 9.21 -3.79 5.20
N ALA A 339 9.89 -3.14 4.25
CA ALA A 339 9.28 -2.74 2.99
C ALA A 339 8.78 -3.96 2.18
N ALA A 340 9.54 -5.06 2.17
CA ALA A 340 9.10 -6.31 1.56
C ALA A 340 7.91 -6.94 2.31
N LEU A 341 7.89 -6.91 3.64
CA LEU A 341 6.74 -7.37 4.44
C LEU A 341 5.48 -6.54 4.17
N ALA A 342 5.62 -5.23 3.94
CA ALA A 342 4.52 -4.32 3.63
C ALA A 342 3.91 -4.59 2.25
N ARG A 343 4.73 -4.91 1.23
CA ARG A 343 4.25 -5.31 -0.11
C ARG A 343 3.58 -6.69 -0.11
N HIS A 344 3.97 -7.57 0.80
CA HIS A 344 3.41 -8.92 0.91
C HIS A 344 1.90 -8.89 1.18
N ARG A 345 1.13 -9.77 0.54
CA ARG A 345 -0.33 -9.90 0.71
C ARG A 345 -0.78 -10.08 2.16
N GLN A 346 0.07 -10.73 2.97
CA GLN A 346 -0.18 -10.91 4.40
C GLN A 346 0.07 -9.64 5.22
N GLY A 347 0.85 -8.66 4.73
CA GLY A 347 1.09 -7.40 5.43
C GLY A 347 -0.19 -6.62 5.73
N SER A 348 -1.11 -6.53 4.75
CA SER A 348 -2.43 -5.90 4.95
C SER A 348 -3.36 -6.73 5.85
N ARG A 349 -3.33 -8.07 5.73
CA ARG A 349 -4.17 -8.99 6.53
C ARG A 349 -3.69 -9.15 7.98
N ARG A 350 -2.40 -8.98 8.21
CA ARG A 350 -1.71 -9.16 9.50
C ARG A 350 -1.07 -7.84 9.92
N ASN A 351 -1.83 -6.75 9.82
CA ASN A 351 -1.36 -5.39 10.07
C ASN A 351 -0.61 -5.27 11.41
N ARG A 352 -1.09 -5.91 12.48
CA ARG A 352 -0.38 -5.94 13.79
C ARG A 352 1.05 -6.48 13.71
N ARG A 353 1.30 -7.57 12.98
CA ARG A 353 2.64 -8.14 12.82
C ARG A 353 3.54 -7.21 12.01
N LEU A 354 2.99 -6.55 10.99
CA LEU A 354 3.71 -5.56 10.19
C LEU A 354 4.02 -4.28 11.01
N ALA A 355 3.07 -3.81 11.81
CA ALA A 355 3.24 -2.67 12.70
C ALA A 355 4.33 -2.95 13.74
N ALA A 356 4.38 -4.16 14.30
CA ALA A 356 5.44 -4.59 15.20
C ALA A 356 6.80 -4.66 14.51
N ALA A 357 6.89 -5.27 13.32
CA ALA A 357 8.11 -5.30 12.53
C ALA A 357 8.63 -3.87 12.24
N THR A 358 7.73 -2.97 11.87
CA THR A 358 8.03 -1.55 11.64
C THR A 358 8.52 -0.87 12.91
N ALA A 359 7.85 -1.10 14.05
CA ALA A 359 8.24 -0.54 15.34
C ALA A 359 9.61 -1.04 15.82
N ALA A 360 9.92 -2.32 15.60
CA ALA A 360 11.22 -2.89 15.92
C ALA A 360 12.34 -2.22 15.12
N VAL A 361 12.11 -1.99 13.81
CA VAL A 361 13.09 -1.27 12.97
C VAL A 361 13.22 0.19 13.38
N ARG A 362 12.14 0.86 13.80
CA ARG A 362 12.22 2.22 14.36
C ARG A 362 13.10 2.27 15.62
N LEU A 363 12.90 1.33 16.55
CA LEU A 363 13.72 1.23 17.75
C LEU A 363 15.18 0.87 17.43
N LEU A 364 15.40 0.01 16.44
CA LEU A 364 16.73 -0.33 15.95
C LEU A 364 17.44 0.90 15.36
N ARG A 365 16.71 1.70 14.57
CA ARG A 365 17.21 2.93 13.93
C ARG A 365 17.58 4.02 14.93
N ARG A 366 16.78 4.18 16.00
CA ARG A 366 17.03 5.21 17.03
C ARG A 366 18.45 5.15 17.59
N ALA A 367 19.03 3.95 17.67
CA ALA A 367 20.27 3.68 18.41
C ALA A 367 20.18 4.18 19.87
N GLU A 368 21.26 4.10 20.64
CA GLU A 368 21.29 4.68 21.99
C GLU A 368 21.21 6.21 21.88
N TYR A 369 20.13 6.80 22.38
CA TYR A 369 20.03 8.24 22.55
C TYR A 369 20.68 8.63 23.87
N ARG A 370 21.71 9.48 23.82
CA ARG A 370 22.38 9.98 25.02
C ARG A 370 22.03 11.45 25.20
N SER A 371 21.00 11.70 26.00
CA SER A 371 20.78 13.01 26.61
C SER A 371 21.02 12.90 28.11
N ALA A 372 21.55 13.96 28.70
CA ALA A 372 21.66 14.09 30.15
C ALA A 372 20.91 15.35 30.59
N PRO A 373 19.57 15.36 30.55
CA PRO A 373 18.80 16.51 31.00
C PRO A 373 19.07 16.76 32.49
N SER A 374 19.15 18.04 32.86
CA SER A 374 19.49 18.47 34.23
C SER A 374 18.34 19.21 34.94
N THR A 375 17.20 19.35 34.27
CA THR A 375 16.01 20.03 34.82
C THR A 375 14.75 19.24 34.50
N VAL A 376 13.70 19.40 35.31
CA VAL A 376 12.38 18.79 35.08
C VAL A 376 11.85 19.15 33.69
N ALA A 377 11.95 20.42 33.28
CA ALA A 377 11.52 20.87 31.96
C ALA A 377 12.28 20.18 30.82
N ALA A 378 13.61 20.06 30.94
CA ALA A 378 14.43 19.41 29.92
C ALA A 378 14.13 17.90 29.81
N HIS A 379 13.89 17.22 30.94
CA HIS A 379 13.47 15.81 30.94
C HIS A 379 12.12 15.62 30.25
N LEU A 380 11.12 16.45 30.57
CA LEU A 380 9.78 16.35 29.98
C LEU A 380 9.78 16.67 28.48
N GLN A 381 10.58 17.64 28.04
CA GLN A 381 10.75 17.93 26.62
C GLN A 381 11.45 16.78 25.89
N ALA A 382 12.54 16.23 26.45
CA ALA A 382 13.22 15.07 25.88
C ALA A 382 12.29 13.85 25.79
N TYR A 383 11.48 13.62 26.83
CA TYR A 383 10.47 12.57 26.84
C TYR A 383 9.40 12.81 25.75
N ALA A 384 8.86 14.02 25.63
CA ALA A 384 7.88 14.33 24.60
C ALA A 384 8.43 14.16 23.17
N SER A 385 9.65 14.63 22.90
CA SER A 385 10.25 14.56 21.57
C SER A 385 10.76 13.17 21.17
N ASP A 386 11.02 12.29 22.15
CA ASP A 386 11.72 11.02 21.91
C ASP A 386 11.18 9.86 22.78
N GLY A 387 11.25 9.94 24.10
CA GLY A 387 10.92 8.82 25.00
C GLY A 387 9.47 8.30 24.86
N ALA A 388 8.49 9.19 24.71
CA ALA A 388 7.10 8.81 24.46
C ALA A 388 6.91 8.09 23.11
N TRP A 389 7.75 8.39 22.11
CA TRP A 389 7.76 7.65 20.85
C TRP A 389 8.39 6.27 21.00
N VAL A 390 9.46 6.15 21.79
CA VAL A 390 10.06 4.85 22.14
C VAL A 390 9.00 3.95 22.76
N GLU A 391 8.22 4.48 23.70
CA GLU A 391 7.16 3.71 24.35
C GLU A 391 6.04 3.31 23.39
N ALA A 392 5.62 4.22 22.51
CA ALA A 392 4.65 3.89 21.47
C ALA A 392 5.16 2.73 20.57
N ALA A 393 6.45 2.71 20.23
CA ALA A 393 7.04 1.62 19.46
C ALA A 393 7.17 0.32 20.26
N ARG A 394 7.58 0.38 21.54
CA ARG A 394 7.65 -0.79 22.42
C ARG A 394 6.30 -1.46 22.62
N ARG A 395 5.26 -0.65 22.84
CA ARG A 395 3.89 -1.14 22.95
C ARG A 395 3.51 -1.98 21.73
N ALA A 396 3.85 -1.54 20.52
CA ALA A 396 3.55 -2.30 19.30
C ALA A 396 4.23 -3.69 19.23
N LEU A 397 5.28 -3.96 20.03
CA LEU A 397 5.98 -5.26 20.06
C LEU A 397 5.38 -6.28 21.03
N VAL A 398 4.68 -5.82 22.07
CA VAL A 398 4.04 -6.70 23.07
C VAL A 398 3.05 -7.63 22.36
N ASP A 399 3.07 -8.93 22.66
CA ASP A 399 2.17 -9.98 22.12
C ASP A 399 1.99 -9.98 20.60
N ALA A 400 2.94 -9.39 19.85
CA ALA A 400 2.77 -9.17 18.42
C ALA A 400 3.03 -10.43 17.59
N GLU A 401 3.74 -11.41 18.15
CA GLU A 401 4.35 -12.50 17.41
C GLU A 401 4.44 -13.78 18.25
N GLN A 402 4.40 -14.93 17.57
CA GLN A 402 4.44 -16.26 18.19
C GLN A 402 5.74 -17.02 17.88
N ARG A 403 6.44 -16.66 16.79
CA ARG A 403 7.71 -17.32 16.41
C ARG A 403 8.86 -16.93 17.32
N VAL A 404 9.53 -17.95 17.87
CA VAL A 404 10.63 -17.82 18.85
C VAL A 404 11.78 -16.89 18.40
N THR A 405 12.19 -16.98 17.13
CA THR A 405 13.36 -16.24 16.62
C THR A 405 13.15 -14.74 16.61
N ILE A 406 12.01 -14.30 16.09
CA ILE A 406 11.65 -12.88 16.00
C ILE A 406 11.17 -12.33 17.35
N THR A 407 10.50 -13.12 18.19
CA THR A 407 10.15 -12.68 19.56
C THR A 407 11.39 -12.46 20.41
N ALA A 408 12.42 -13.30 20.29
CA ALA A 408 13.71 -13.09 20.97
C ALA A 408 14.40 -11.78 20.51
N ALA A 409 14.36 -11.49 19.20
CA ALA A 409 14.90 -10.24 18.65
C ALA A 409 14.14 -9.00 19.17
N TYR A 410 12.81 -9.06 19.24
CA TYR A 410 11.99 -7.99 19.81
C TYR A 410 12.25 -7.80 21.31
N ALA A 411 12.33 -8.89 22.09
CA ALA A 411 12.62 -8.83 23.52
C ALA A 411 13.98 -8.18 23.80
N ALA A 412 15.01 -8.50 23.01
CA ALA A 412 16.33 -7.91 23.14
C ALA A 412 16.34 -6.38 22.88
N ILE A 413 15.61 -5.91 21.86
CA ILE A 413 15.43 -4.47 21.63
C ILE A 413 14.68 -3.82 22.79
N CYS A 414 13.55 -4.41 23.22
CA CYS A 414 12.74 -3.88 24.31
C CYS A 414 13.55 -3.74 25.60
N GLU A 415 14.30 -4.76 25.99
CA GLU A 415 15.07 -4.72 27.26
C GLU A 415 16.15 -3.62 27.23
N ARG A 416 16.81 -3.40 26.09
CA ARG A 416 17.75 -2.28 25.94
C ARG A 416 17.08 -0.93 26.22
N THR A 417 15.88 -0.73 25.65
CA THR A 417 15.12 0.51 25.86
C THR A 417 14.55 0.63 27.29
N VAL A 418 14.20 -0.48 27.95
CA VAL A 418 13.81 -0.48 29.37
C VAL A 418 14.95 0.01 30.26
N VAL A 419 16.16 -0.51 30.05
CA VAL A 419 17.33 -0.15 30.87
C VAL A 419 17.64 1.33 30.73
N GLU A 420 17.58 1.88 29.51
CA GLU A 420 17.74 3.31 29.25
C GLU A 420 16.65 4.16 29.93
N GLN A 421 15.38 3.75 29.80
CA GLN A 421 14.24 4.45 30.38
C GLN A 421 14.32 4.49 31.91
N ARG A 422 14.67 3.37 32.57
CA ARG A 422 14.83 3.30 34.03
C ARG A 422 15.90 4.24 34.56
N ALA A 423 17.04 4.31 33.88
CA ALA A 423 18.09 5.25 34.25
C ALA A 423 17.61 6.71 34.11
N THR A 424 16.82 6.99 33.06
CA THR A 424 16.23 8.31 32.79
C THR A 424 15.18 8.68 33.83
N ASP A 425 14.27 7.77 34.18
CA ASP A 425 13.24 7.98 35.20
C ASP A 425 13.86 8.21 36.59
N LEU A 426 14.93 7.50 36.94
CA LEU A 426 15.65 7.74 38.20
C LEU A 426 16.31 9.12 38.25
N ALA A 427 16.93 9.55 37.16
CA ALA A 427 17.50 10.89 37.07
C ALA A 427 16.40 11.97 37.14
N PHE A 428 15.29 11.76 36.41
CA PHE A 428 14.13 12.63 36.43
C PHE A 428 13.51 12.74 37.83
N ALA A 429 13.28 11.62 38.50
CA ALA A 429 12.68 11.57 39.84
C ALA A 429 13.47 12.39 40.87
N ARG A 430 14.81 12.38 40.79
CA ARG A 430 15.68 13.21 41.65
C ARG A 430 15.50 14.71 41.38
N HIS A 431 15.45 15.10 40.10
CA HIS A 431 15.16 16.49 39.72
C HIS A 431 13.73 16.90 40.10
N LEU A 432 12.76 15.98 39.97
CA LEU A 432 11.37 16.19 40.36
C LEU A 432 11.22 16.42 41.86
N ALA A 433 11.90 15.64 42.69
CA ALA A 433 11.90 15.81 44.14
C ALA A 433 12.48 17.16 44.57
N THR A 434 13.54 17.61 43.89
CA THR A 434 14.14 18.93 44.13
C THR A 434 13.21 20.06 43.70
N TRP A 435 12.57 19.90 42.53
CA TRP A 435 11.63 20.88 41.99
C TRP A 435 10.35 20.97 42.82
N SER A 436 9.84 19.84 43.35
CA SER A 436 8.61 19.81 44.14
C SER A 436 8.73 20.47 45.51
N ALA A 437 9.95 20.61 46.03
CA ALA A 437 10.24 21.18 47.35
C ALA A 437 9.88 22.67 47.48
N SER A 438 9.67 23.36 46.36
CA SER A 438 9.38 24.79 46.32
C SER A 438 8.30 25.12 45.27
N GLU A 439 7.86 26.38 45.23
CA GLU A 439 6.94 26.84 44.21
C GLU A 439 7.58 26.74 42.81
N PRO A 440 6.88 26.19 41.80
CA PRO A 440 7.40 26.14 40.44
C PRO A 440 7.70 27.53 39.90
N ALA A 441 8.93 27.75 39.45
CA ALA A 441 9.25 28.93 38.67
C ALA A 441 8.48 28.90 37.32
N PRO A 442 8.04 30.07 36.81
CA PRO A 442 7.46 30.17 35.48
C PRO A 442 8.38 29.57 34.41
N ASN A 443 7.80 28.82 33.47
CA ASN A 443 8.54 28.15 32.40
C ASN A 443 7.63 28.01 31.17
N ASP A 444 8.16 28.27 29.98
CA ASP A 444 7.37 28.23 28.74
C ASP A 444 7.24 26.82 28.15
N SER A 445 8.12 25.89 28.55
CA SER A 445 8.16 24.51 28.05
C SER A 445 7.33 23.53 28.90
N ILE A 446 7.02 23.89 30.15
CA ILE A 446 6.19 23.07 31.05
C ILE A 446 5.15 23.89 31.79
N VAL A 447 4.04 23.25 32.15
CA VAL A 447 2.96 23.86 32.92
C VAL A 447 2.54 22.94 34.06
N PRO A 448 2.64 23.37 35.34
CA PRO A 448 2.00 22.67 36.44
C PRO A 448 0.50 22.51 36.14
N ILE A 449 -0.04 21.32 36.35
CA ILE A 449 -1.39 21.00 35.88
C ILE A 449 -2.48 21.92 36.44
N GLU A 450 -2.28 22.41 37.67
CA GLU A 450 -3.14 23.38 38.33
C GLU A 450 -3.15 24.77 37.65
N GLN A 451 -2.23 25.04 36.71
CA GLN A 451 -2.13 26.30 35.96
C GLN A 451 -2.60 26.16 34.51
N VAL A 452 -3.01 24.97 34.04
CA VAL A 452 -3.40 24.75 32.64
C VAL A 452 -4.62 25.58 32.26
N LEU A 453 -5.58 25.76 33.17
CA LEU A 453 -6.76 26.58 32.90
C LEU A 453 -6.40 28.05 32.65
N ASP A 454 -5.47 28.61 33.44
CA ASP A 454 -5.03 30.00 33.28
C ASP A 454 -4.08 30.20 32.10
N ARG A 455 -3.11 29.31 31.91
CA ARG A 455 -2.03 29.48 30.93
C ARG A 455 -2.39 28.99 29.53
N VAL A 456 -3.39 28.12 29.40
CA VAL A 456 -3.79 27.50 28.12
C VAL A 456 -5.26 27.74 27.84
N VAL A 457 -6.16 27.25 28.67
CA VAL A 457 -7.60 27.24 28.33
C VAL A 457 -8.17 28.65 28.27
N ALA A 458 -7.88 29.52 29.23
CA ALA A 458 -8.42 30.88 29.24
C ALA A 458 -7.94 31.72 28.03
N PRO A 459 -6.66 31.71 27.64
CA PRO A 459 -6.20 32.33 26.39
C PRO A 459 -6.89 31.79 25.14
N VAL A 460 -7.05 30.46 25.03
CA VAL A 460 -7.76 29.83 23.91
C VAL A 460 -9.23 30.24 23.89
N ALA A 461 -9.88 30.23 25.06
CA ALA A 461 -11.25 30.66 25.25
C ALA A 461 -11.43 32.16 24.97
N ALA A 462 -10.40 33.00 25.09
CA ALA A 462 -10.49 34.39 24.69
C ALA A 462 -10.57 34.54 23.15
N ALA A 463 -9.91 33.66 22.40
CA ALA A 463 -9.90 33.66 20.94
C ALA A 463 -11.14 32.96 20.33
N GLN A 464 -11.43 31.72 20.70
CA GLN A 464 -12.50 30.91 20.11
C GLN A 464 -13.30 30.13 21.19
N PRO A 465 -14.58 29.77 20.99
CA PRO A 465 -15.27 28.87 21.91
C PRO A 465 -14.53 27.53 22.01
N VAL A 466 -14.42 26.98 23.21
CA VAL A 466 -13.50 25.87 23.51
C VAL A 466 -14.21 24.70 24.17
N VAL A 467 -13.78 23.49 23.79
CA VAL A 467 -14.04 22.26 24.53
C VAL A 467 -12.75 21.84 25.25
N VAL A 468 -12.80 21.69 26.57
CA VAL A 468 -11.71 21.10 27.35
C VAL A 468 -12.00 19.61 27.49
N LEU A 469 -11.29 18.79 26.72
CA LEU A 469 -11.43 17.34 26.75
C LEU A 469 -10.34 16.72 27.63
N VAL A 470 -10.73 16.19 28.78
CA VAL A 470 -9.82 15.51 29.72
C VAL A 470 -9.96 13.99 29.56
N CYS A 471 -8.91 13.33 29.09
CA CYS A 471 -8.82 11.88 29.05
C CYS A 471 -8.08 11.37 30.30
N ASP A 472 -8.84 10.88 31.28
CA ASP A 472 -8.33 10.42 32.58
C ASP A 472 -7.31 9.27 32.42
N GLY A 473 -6.11 9.44 32.98
CA GLY A 473 -5.02 8.45 32.92
C GLY A 473 -4.27 8.37 31.58
N MET A 474 -4.46 9.32 30.65
CA MET A 474 -3.82 9.28 29.33
C MET A 474 -2.37 9.81 29.35
N ALA A 475 -1.42 8.94 29.01
CA ALA A 475 -0.01 9.29 28.82
C ALA A 475 0.29 9.85 27.41
N LEU A 476 1.42 10.53 27.24
CA LEU A 476 1.84 11.15 25.96
C LEU A 476 1.94 10.15 24.80
N ASN A 477 2.43 8.94 25.02
CA ASN A 477 2.52 7.90 24.00
C ASN A 477 1.14 7.50 23.45
N VAL A 478 0.09 7.50 24.31
CA VAL A 478 -1.29 7.25 23.91
C VAL A 478 -1.84 8.40 23.07
N LEU A 479 -1.54 9.65 23.44
CA LEU A 479 -1.90 10.82 22.64
C LEU A 479 -1.34 10.71 21.21
N TYR A 480 -0.09 10.26 21.04
CA TYR A 480 0.56 10.22 19.73
C TYR A 480 -0.06 9.20 18.78
N GLU A 481 -0.60 8.11 19.33
CA GLU A 481 -1.41 7.15 18.58
C GLU A 481 -2.73 7.80 18.16
N LEU A 482 -3.44 8.41 19.13
CA LEU A 482 -4.73 9.05 18.90
C LEU A 482 -4.69 10.23 17.92
N LEU A 483 -3.63 11.04 17.94
CA LEU A 483 -3.49 12.20 17.07
C LEU A 483 -3.41 11.83 15.58
N ARG A 484 -3.01 10.60 15.25
CA ARG A 484 -3.02 10.13 13.85
C ARG A 484 -4.45 9.97 13.36
N ASP A 485 -5.29 9.26 14.13
CA ASP A 485 -6.71 9.07 13.82
C ASP A 485 -7.47 10.40 13.80
N ILE A 486 -7.22 11.27 14.80
CA ILE A 486 -7.82 12.60 14.89
C ILE A 486 -7.47 13.46 13.66
N ALA A 487 -6.23 13.34 13.15
CA ALA A 487 -5.80 14.08 11.96
C ALA A 487 -6.53 13.65 10.69
N ASP A 488 -6.86 12.35 10.56
CA ASP A 488 -7.63 11.82 9.42
C ASP A 488 -9.05 12.40 9.39
N ASP A 489 -9.62 12.74 10.54
CA ASP A 489 -10.92 13.44 10.68
C ASP A 489 -10.82 14.98 10.48
N GLY A 490 -9.64 15.48 10.11
CA GLY A 490 -9.38 16.88 9.78
C GLY A 490 -9.07 17.79 10.97
N TRP A 491 -8.95 17.23 12.18
CA TRP A 491 -8.51 17.96 13.36
C TRP A 491 -7.00 17.96 13.45
N THR A 492 -6.37 19.13 13.50
CA THR A 492 -4.91 19.21 13.64
C THR A 492 -4.54 20.04 14.86
N PRO A 493 -3.41 19.73 15.52
CA PRO A 493 -2.88 20.63 16.53
C PRO A 493 -2.62 22.01 15.94
N ALA A 494 -2.88 23.05 16.72
CA ALA A 494 -2.82 24.45 16.31
C ALA A 494 -2.43 25.35 17.47
N ALA A 495 -1.82 26.50 17.16
CA ALA A 495 -1.47 27.52 18.12
C ALA A 495 -1.52 28.91 17.46
N PRO A 496 -1.62 30.01 18.24
CA PRO A 496 -1.30 31.35 17.76
C PRO A 496 0.10 31.40 17.11
N VAL A 497 0.29 32.26 16.11
CA VAL A 497 1.56 32.36 15.34
C VAL A 497 2.76 32.70 16.24
N ASP A 498 2.55 33.49 17.29
CA ASP A 498 3.57 33.87 18.27
C ASP A 498 3.82 32.82 19.36
N VAL A 499 3.02 31.75 19.39
CA VAL A 499 3.19 30.62 20.31
C VAL A 499 3.96 29.51 19.59
N PRO A 500 5.20 29.20 20.02
CA PRO A 500 6.02 28.17 19.36
C PRO A 500 5.44 26.76 19.56
N GLY A 501 4.73 26.53 20.66
CA GLY A 501 4.06 25.28 20.99
C GLY A 501 3.42 25.34 22.36
N TRP A 502 2.56 24.37 22.66
CA TRP A 502 1.95 24.24 23.98
C TRP A 502 2.91 23.51 24.95
N PRO A 503 3.00 23.95 26.22
CA PRO A 503 3.88 23.32 27.20
C PRO A 503 3.44 21.90 27.56
N VAL A 504 4.38 21.05 27.99
CA VAL A 504 4.04 19.73 28.56
C VAL A 504 3.48 19.93 29.97
N GLY A 505 2.35 19.27 30.27
CA GLY A 505 1.74 19.30 31.59
C GLY A 505 2.55 18.52 32.62
N VAL A 506 2.56 19.00 33.86
CA VAL A 506 3.17 18.31 35.01
C VAL A 506 2.09 17.97 36.02
N ALA A 507 1.77 16.69 36.18
CA ALA A 507 0.76 16.22 37.14
C ALA A 507 1.08 16.65 38.58
N MET A 508 0.06 16.58 39.44
CA MET A 508 0.26 16.75 40.89
C MET A 508 0.92 15.52 41.49
N LEU A 509 1.47 15.66 42.70
CA LEU A 509 2.09 14.55 43.42
C LEU A 509 1.26 14.17 44.66
N PRO A 510 1.02 12.87 44.90
CA PRO A 510 1.20 11.74 43.98
C PRO A 510 0.31 11.89 42.72
N THR A 511 0.71 11.24 41.62
CA THR A 511 0.04 11.30 40.30
C THR A 511 -1.26 10.49 40.26
N VAL A 512 -2.21 10.85 41.12
CA VAL A 512 -3.51 10.19 41.27
C VAL A 512 -4.65 11.12 40.89
N THR A 513 -5.76 10.55 40.42
CA THR A 513 -6.93 11.28 39.92
C THR A 513 -7.49 12.26 40.94
N GLU A 514 -7.65 11.88 42.22
CA GLU A 514 -8.29 12.75 43.23
C GLU A 514 -7.47 14.01 43.54
N VAL A 515 -6.21 14.03 43.15
CA VAL A 515 -5.29 15.18 43.34
C VAL A 515 -5.09 15.89 42.01
N SER A 516 -4.68 15.18 40.96
CA SER A 516 -4.28 15.79 39.70
C SER A 516 -5.47 16.31 38.90
N ARG A 517 -6.56 15.54 38.78
CA ARG A 517 -7.74 15.95 38.01
C ARG A 517 -8.53 17.04 38.73
N ALA A 518 -8.69 16.89 40.05
CA ALA A 518 -9.29 17.91 40.90
C ALA A 518 -8.53 19.24 40.76
N SER A 519 -7.19 19.19 40.81
CA SER A 519 -6.37 20.40 40.69
C SER A 519 -6.41 21.01 39.30
N LEU A 520 -6.39 20.19 38.24
CA LEU A 520 -6.55 20.63 36.85
C LEU A 520 -7.87 21.38 36.67
N LEU A 521 -8.99 20.77 37.06
CA LEU A 521 -10.33 21.29 36.75
C LEU A 521 -10.74 22.44 37.68
N ALA A 522 -10.12 22.57 38.84
CA ALA A 522 -10.30 23.72 39.71
C ALA A 522 -9.35 24.90 39.41
N GLY A 523 -8.25 24.67 38.68
CA GLY A 523 -7.19 25.66 38.50
C GLY A 523 -6.48 26.04 39.82
N ALA A 524 -6.47 25.11 40.77
CA ALA A 524 -5.93 25.33 42.12
C ALA A 524 -5.50 23.99 42.71
N ARG A 525 -4.53 24.00 43.63
CA ARG A 525 -4.04 22.77 44.29
C ARG A 525 -5.06 22.28 45.29
N ILE A 526 -5.84 21.28 44.89
CA ILE A 526 -6.89 20.70 45.73
C ILE A 526 -6.90 19.18 45.63
N GLU A 527 -7.43 18.56 46.67
CA GLU A 527 -7.86 17.16 46.66
C GLU A 527 -9.38 17.13 46.66
N GLY A 528 -10.00 16.33 45.79
CA GLY A 528 -11.45 16.28 45.69
C GLY A 528 -11.96 15.33 44.61
N GLY A 529 -13.28 15.35 44.40
CA GLY A 529 -13.95 14.58 43.37
C GLY A 529 -14.75 15.47 42.41
N GLN A 530 -15.73 14.86 41.74
CA GLN A 530 -16.52 15.51 40.69
C GLN A 530 -17.30 16.75 41.17
N ALA A 531 -17.61 16.86 42.46
CA ALA A 531 -18.31 18.02 43.01
C ALA A 531 -17.37 19.25 43.07
N GLU A 532 -16.17 19.06 43.60
CA GLU A 532 -15.13 20.08 43.67
C GLU A 532 -14.65 20.48 42.27
N GLU A 533 -14.45 19.50 41.37
CA GLU A 533 -14.09 19.73 39.97
C GLU A 533 -15.12 20.62 39.25
N ARG A 534 -16.42 20.31 39.35
CA ARG A 534 -17.49 21.12 38.72
C ARG A 534 -17.55 22.53 39.31
N ASN A 535 -17.47 22.63 40.64
CA ASN A 535 -17.54 23.92 41.31
C ASN A 535 -16.33 24.81 40.96
N GLY A 536 -15.12 24.24 40.94
CA GLY A 536 -13.90 24.93 40.55
C GLY A 536 -13.94 25.39 39.11
N PHE A 537 -14.30 24.50 38.18
CA PHE A 537 -14.34 24.81 36.74
C PHE A 537 -15.36 25.92 36.41
N ALA A 538 -16.57 25.84 36.99
CA ALA A 538 -17.62 26.84 36.77
C ALA A 538 -17.28 28.23 37.36
N ASN A 539 -16.46 28.27 38.41
CA ASN A 539 -16.11 29.52 39.11
C ASN A 539 -14.70 30.03 38.81
N HIS A 540 -13.93 29.32 37.98
CA HIS A 540 -12.55 29.69 37.67
C HIS A 540 -12.47 31.11 37.07
N PRO A 541 -11.69 32.05 37.65
CA PRO A 541 -11.68 33.45 37.25
C PRO A 541 -11.38 33.68 35.77
N GLY A 542 -10.36 33.01 35.23
CA GLY A 542 -9.98 33.12 33.82
C GLY A 542 -11.07 32.62 32.87
N LEU A 543 -11.74 31.51 33.21
CA LEU A 543 -12.79 30.93 32.36
C LEU A 543 -14.07 31.76 32.40
N ARG A 544 -14.42 32.30 33.58
CA ARG A 544 -15.56 33.22 33.71
C ARG A 544 -15.33 34.53 32.98
N THR A 545 -14.09 35.05 32.98
CA THR A 545 -13.75 36.28 32.26
C THR A 545 -13.95 36.13 30.75
N ALA A 546 -13.64 34.95 30.19
CA ALA A 546 -13.89 34.65 28.78
C ALA A 546 -15.37 34.36 28.45
N SER A 547 -16.21 34.12 29.45
CA SER A 547 -17.60 33.67 29.28
C SER A 547 -18.62 34.79 29.52
N ALA A 548 -19.80 34.68 28.91
CA ALA A 548 -20.89 35.61 29.20
C ALA A 548 -21.43 35.40 30.63
N GLY A 549 -21.84 36.46 31.31
CA GLY A 549 -22.26 36.39 32.72
C GLY A 549 -23.43 35.45 33.04
N HIS A 550 -24.26 35.10 32.04
CA HIS A 550 -25.37 34.15 32.16
C HIS A 550 -25.04 32.74 31.62
N LYS A 551 -23.80 32.51 31.16
CA LYS A 551 -23.30 31.26 30.59
C LYS A 551 -21.97 30.91 31.24
N ALA A 552 -22.03 30.55 32.53
CA ALA A 552 -20.84 30.08 33.24
C ALA A 552 -20.23 28.84 32.55
N PRO A 553 -18.91 28.61 32.65
CA PRO A 553 -18.30 27.37 32.19
C PRO A 553 -19.01 26.14 32.76
N VAL A 554 -19.22 25.11 31.94
CA VAL A 554 -19.88 23.86 32.35
C VAL A 554 -18.93 22.69 32.21
N LEU A 555 -19.03 21.70 33.10
CA LEU A 555 -18.20 20.50 33.11
C LEU A 555 -19.08 19.26 33.19
N PHE A 556 -18.83 18.30 32.29
CA PHE A 556 -19.53 17.02 32.24
C PHE A 556 -18.61 15.84 32.50
N HIS A 557 -19.11 14.85 33.24
CA HIS A 557 -18.40 13.61 33.55
C HIS A 557 -19.07 12.40 32.89
N LYS A 558 -18.35 11.26 32.84
CA LYS A 558 -18.75 9.99 32.21
C LYS A 558 -20.25 9.66 32.28
N ALA A 559 -20.86 9.72 33.46
CA ALA A 559 -22.27 9.34 33.67
C ALA A 559 -23.28 10.23 32.91
N GLN A 560 -22.85 11.40 32.44
CA GLN A 560 -23.67 12.37 31.73
C GLN A 560 -23.44 12.36 30.22
N LEU A 561 -22.40 11.66 29.73
CA LEU A 561 -21.98 11.78 28.33
C LEU A 561 -22.89 11.02 27.38
N VAL A 562 -23.25 9.79 27.71
CA VAL A 562 -24.02 8.89 26.84
C VAL A 562 -25.47 8.83 27.32
N ALA A 563 -26.42 8.98 26.40
CA ALA A 563 -27.84 8.86 26.70
C ALA A 563 -28.35 7.41 26.54
N PRO A 564 -29.50 7.05 27.14
CA PRO A 564 -30.13 5.75 26.92
C PRO A 564 -30.55 5.57 25.44
N ALA A 565 -30.30 4.39 24.88
CA ALA A 565 -30.80 3.88 23.60
C ALA A 565 -30.60 4.78 22.36
N GLY A 566 -29.57 4.49 21.55
CA GLY A 566 -29.45 4.93 20.14
C GLY A 566 -28.88 6.33 19.89
N SER A 567 -28.77 7.19 20.92
CA SER A 567 -28.12 8.50 20.81
C SER A 567 -26.65 8.46 21.25
N ALA A 568 -25.77 9.04 20.44
CA ALA A 568 -24.35 9.20 20.71
C ALA A 568 -24.05 9.98 22.01
N LEU A 569 -24.48 11.25 22.09
CA LEU A 569 -24.33 12.11 23.26
C LEU A 569 -25.69 12.39 23.92
N SER A 570 -25.70 12.66 25.22
CA SER A 570 -26.90 13.14 25.91
C SER A 570 -27.31 14.53 25.40
N ASP A 571 -28.62 14.80 25.40
CA ASP A 571 -29.16 16.08 24.92
C ASP A 571 -28.57 17.28 25.66
N THR A 572 -28.30 17.14 26.97
CA THR A 572 -27.67 18.17 27.80
C THR A 572 -26.26 18.49 27.32
N VAL A 573 -25.44 17.46 27.07
CA VAL A 573 -24.05 17.64 26.62
C VAL A 573 -24.04 18.19 25.19
N ARG A 574 -24.84 17.61 24.29
CA ARG A 574 -24.97 18.06 22.91
C ARG A 574 -25.42 19.52 22.83
N SER A 575 -26.44 19.91 23.59
CA SER A 575 -26.94 21.28 23.60
C SER A 575 -25.87 22.27 24.08
N ALA A 576 -25.11 21.92 25.12
CA ALA A 576 -24.02 22.76 25.60
C ALA A 576 -22.88 22.91 24.56
N LEU A 577 -22.54 21.82 23.85
CA LEU A 577 -21.53 21.84 22.78
C LEU A 577 -22.01 22.65 21.57
N LEU A 578 -23.29 22.58 21.19
CA LEU A 578 -23.79 23.30 20.03
C LEU A 578 -24.15 24.77 20.31
N ASP A 579 -24.30 25.18 21.58
CA ASP A 579 -24.68 26.54 21.94
C ASP A 579 -23.50 27.54 21.77
N PRO A 580 -23.54 28.47 20.81
CA PRO A 580 -22.45 29.43 20.58
C PRO A 580 -22.26 30.42 21.74
N ALA A 581 -23.27 30.62 22.59
CA ALA A 581 -23.16 31.48 23.77
C ALA A 581 -22.43 30.80 24.93
N GLN A 582 -22.39 29.46 24.95
CA GLN A 582 -21.63 28.69 25.93
C GLN A 582 -20.15 28.68 25.53
N ARG A 583 -19.34 29.59 26.09
CA ARG A 583 -17.96 29.78 25.64
C ARG A 583 -17.04 28.59 25.95
N VAL A 584 -17.18 28.03 27.15
CA VAL A 584 -16.30 26.96 27.66
C VAL A 584 -17.15 25.75 28.07
N VAL A 585 -16.82 24.59 27.52
CA VAL A 585 -17.42 23.29 27.88
C VAL A 585 -16.29 22.32 28.24
N GLY A 586 -16.28 21.81 29.45
CA GLY A 586 -15.38 20.75 29.90
C GLY A 586 -16.04 19.38 29.78
N VAL A 587 -15.30 18.37 29.37
CA VAL A 587 -15.74 16.98 29.28
C VAL A 587 -14.64 16.06 29.79
N VAL A 588 -14.99 15.17 30.73
CA VAL A 588 -14.08 14.17 31.30
C VAL A 588 -14.44 12.78 30.80
N VAL A 589 -13.49 12.11 30.17
CA VAL A 589 -13.60 10.76 29.62
C VAL A 589 -12.65 9.83 30.37
N ASN A 590 -13.18 8.76 30.98
CA ASN A 590 -12.40 7.82 31.79
C ASN A 590 -11.97 6.54 31.04
N SER A 591 -12.16 6.50 29.72
CA SER A 591 -12.00 5.28 28.93
C SER A 591 -10.62 4.63 29.06
N VAL A 592 -9.57 5.43 29.29
CA VAL A 592 -8.20 4.92 29.46
C VAL A 592 -8.06 4.23 30.82
N ASP A 593 -8.29 4.95 31.92
CA ASP A 593 -8.19 4.41 33.29
C ASP A 593 -9.13 3.22 33.56
N ASP A 594 -10.37 3.27 33.06
CA ASP A 594 -11.33 2.16 33.14
C ASP A 594 -10.78 0.87 32.52
N HIS A 595 -9.95 0.99 31.48
CA HIS A 595 -9.33 -0.15 30.81
C HIS A 595 -8.15 -0.71 31.60
N LEU A 596 -7.32 0.17 32.19
CA LEU A 596 -6.18 -0.23 33.01
C LEU A 596 -6.60 -1.02 34.26
N SER A 597 -7.81 -0.76 34.75
CA SER A 597 -8.41 -1.46 35.89
C SER A 597 -9.01 -2.85 35.53
N ARG A 598 -9.12 -3.21 34.24
CA ARG A 598 -9.70 -4.49 33.76
C ARG A 598 -8.60 -5.53 33.50
N GLY A 599 -9.02 -6.80 33.40
CA GLY A 599 -8.12 -7.94 33.20
C GLY A 599 -7.38 -7.93 31.85
N ASP A 600 -6.26 -8.66 31.80
CA ASP A 600 -5.25 -8.71 30.73
C ASP A 600 -5.65 -9.47 29.45
N GLN A 601 -6.80 -10.13 29.43
CA GLN A 601 -7.21 -11.01 28.32
C GLN A 601 -7.64 -10.26 27.05
N VAL A 602 -8.04 -8.99 27.15
CA VAL A 602 -8.48 -8.18 26.01
C VAL A 602 -7.58 -6.97 25.90
N ARG A 603 -6.88 -6.87 24.77
CA ARG A 603 -6.05 -5.72 24.44
C ARG A 603 -6.82 -4.74 23.56
N VAL A 604 -6.83 -3.48 23.97
CA VAL A 604 -7.40 -2.38 23.20
C VAL A 604 -6.29 -1.53 22.59
N ASP A 605 -6.34 -1.42 21.27
CA ASP A 605 -5.58 -0.43 20.51
C ASP A 605 -6.21 0.95 20.80
N TRP A 606 -5.40 1.97 21.11
CA TRP A 606 -5.93 3.29 21.52
C TRP A 606 -6.29 4.11 20.29
N THR A 607 -7.36 3.69 19.62
CA THR A 607 -7.92 4.40 18.46
C THR A 607 -9.01 5.37 18.87
N LEU A 608 -9.35 6.31 17.99
CA LEU A 608 -10.47 7.23 18.22
C LEU A 608 -11.80 6.47 18.46
N GLU A 609 -12.02 5.37 17.75
CA GLU A 609 -13.18 4.48 17.92
C GLU A 609 -13.20 3.79 19.30
N SER A 610 -12.03 3.39 19.82
CA SER A 610 -11.92 2.77 21.15
C SER A 610 -12.28 3.74 22.29
N LEU A 611 -12.15 5.04 22.04
CA LEU A 611 -12.47 6.12 22.99
C LEU A 611 -13.91 6.63 22.83
N GLY A 612 -14.86 5.73 22.54
CA GLY A 612 -16.32 5.89 22.65
C GLY A 612 -16.87 7.30 22.42
N PRO A 613 -17.05 8.11 23.48
CA PRO A 613 -17.66 9.44 23.36
C PRO A 613 -16.79 10.50 22.64
N VAL A 614 -15.47 10.28 22.52
CA VAL A 614 -14.53 11.26 21.96
C VAL A 614 -14.86 11.65 20.51
N PRO A 615 -15.03 10.71 19.55
CA PRO A 615 -15.40 11.08 18.17
C PRO A 615 -16.68 11.93 18.11
N TRP A 616 -17.70 11.60 18.90
CA TRP A 616 -18.95 12.38 18.92
C TRP A 616 -18.78 13.78 19.52
N ILE A 617 -17.90 13.93 20.50
CA ILE A 617 -17.54 15.25 21.06
C ILE A 617 -16.80 16.07 20.01
N LEU A 618 -15.88 15.46 19.25
CA LEU A 618 -15.17 16.12 18.16
C LEU A 618 -16.13 16.54 17.04
N ASP A 619 -17.11 15.71 16.67
CA ASP A 619 -18.12 16.08 15.68
C ASP A 619 -18.95 17.29 16.12
N ALA A 620 -19.47 17.27 17.36
CA ALA A 620 -20.25 18.39 17.90
C ALA A 620 -19.39 19.66 18.05
N ALA A 621 -18.11 19.52 18.43
CA ALA A 621 -17.17 20.64 18.48
C ALA A 621 -16.94 21.24 17.08
N ALA A 622 -16.81 20.40 16.05
CA ALA A 622 -16.64 20.86 14.68
C ALA A 622 -17.88 21.59 14.16
N GLU A 623 -19.08 21.06 14.43
CA GLU A 623 -20.36 21.69 14.04
C GLU A 623 -20.50 23.09 14.64
N ALA A 624 -20.05 23.27 15.89
CA ALA A 624 -20.08 24.55 16.59
C ALA A 624 -18.82 25.42 16.38
N ASN A 625 -17.92 25.05 15.46
CA ASN A 625 -16.65 25.74 15.21
C ASN A 625 -15.82 25.97 16.49
N ARG A 626 -15.81 25.00 17.40
CA ARG A 626 -15.01 25.06 18.63
C ARG A 626 -13.59 24.59 18.38
N VAL A 627 -12.68 25.14 19.16
CA VAL A 627 -11.34 24.57 19.36
C VAL A 627 -11.39 23.56 20.49
N VAL A 628 -10.60 22.49 20.43
CA VAL A 628 -10.55 21.44 21.46
C VAL A 628 -9.20 21.50 22.17
N VAL A 629 -9.19 21.76 23.47
CA VAL A 629 -8.01 21.55 24.33
C VAL A 629 -8.08 20.13 24.87
N LEU A 630 -7.24 19.25 24.35
CA LEU A 630 -7.13 17.86 24.76
C LEU A 630 -5.98 17.72 25.78
N THR A 631 -6.31 17.21 26.96
CA THR A 631 -5.37 17.02 28.08
C THR A 631 -5.66 15.74 28.85
N ALA A 632 -4.79 15.40 29.80
CA ALA A 632 -5.04 14.38 30.83
C ALA A 632 -4.84 14.97 32.23
N ASP A 633 -5.03 14.17 33.26
CA ASP A 633 -4.71 14.48 34.66
C ASP A 633 -3.38 13.86 35.11
N HIS A 634 -3.13 12.62 34.71
CA HIS A 634 -1.85 11.92 34.84
C HIS A 634 -1.70 10.90 33.71
N GLY A 635 -0.51 10.32 33.56
CA GLY A 635 -0.32 9.14 32.73
C GLY A 635 -0.34 7.85 33.52
N HIS A 636 0.18 6.77 32.94
CA HIS A 636 0.18 5.44 33.55
C HIS A 636 1.41 4.63 33.14
N VAL A 637 1.71 3.61 33.93
CA VAL A 637 2.60 2.51 33.56
C VAL A 637 1.79 1.23 33.39
N LEU A 638 2.22 0.35 32.49
CA LEU A 638 1.59 -0.95 32.29
C LEU A 638 2.24 -2.01 33.18
N HIS A 639 1.47 -3.03 33.54
CA HIS A 639 1.99 -4.20 34.21
C HIS A 639 2.95 -4.95 33.27
N GLY A 640 4.22 -5.06 33.67
CA GLY A 640 5.25 -5.74 32.89
C GLY A 640 5.71 -7.06 33.52
N GLU A 641 6.33 -7.92 32.72
CA GLU A 641 7.01 -9.11 33.21
C GLU A 641 8.09 -8.73 34.23
N GLY A 642 8.15 -9.46 35.34
CA GLY A 642 9.05 -9.16 36.45
C GLY A 642 8.59 -8.00 37.35
N ALA A 643 7.31 -7.62 37.32
CA ALA A 643 6.72 -6.67 38.26
C ALA A 643 6.91 -7.10 39.73
N ALA A 644 7.47 -6.21 40.54
CA ALA A 644 7.69 -6.40 41.97
C ALA A 644 6.50 -5.87 42.78
N SER A 645 5.92 -6.74 43.62
CA SER A 645 4.87 -6.34 44.56
C SER A 645 5.48 -6.10 45.94
N ARG A 646 5.36 -4.88 46.46
CA ARG A 646 5.79 -4.49 47.81
C ARG A 646 4.58 -3.95 48.59
N PRO A 647 3.69 -4.80 49.11
CA PRO A 647 2.42 -4.32 49.69
C PRO A 647 2.63 -3.27 50.80
N HIS A 648 1.83 -2.21 50.76
CA HIS A 648 1.80 -1.17 51.81
C HIS A 648 0.36 -0.89 52.22
N THR A 649 0.12 -0.61 53.50
CA THR A 649 -1.23 -0.36 54.02
C THR A 649 -1.64 1.11 53.96
N ASP A 650 -0.68 2.00 53.76
CA ASP A 650 -0.87 3.44 53.86
C ASP A 650 -0.32 4.16 52.61
N GLY A 651 -1.17 4.33 51.60
CA GLY A 651 -0.78 4.79 50.26
C GLY A 651 -1.78 4.44 49.16
N GLY A 652 -1.30 4.49 47.92
CA GLY A 652 -2.00 4.01 46.73
C GLY A 652 -1.18 2.94 46.00
N GLU A 653 -1.43 2.79 44.71
CA GLU A 653 -0.86 1.67 43.94
C GLU A 653 0.63 1.85 43.65
N ARG A 654 1.08 3.10 43.50
CA ARG A 654 2.47 3.48 43.22
C ARG A 654 2.99 4.61 44.10
N TRP A 655 2.30 4.92 45.19
CA TRP A 655 2.81 5.81 46.24
C TRP A 655 2.48 5.27 47.63
N ARG A 656 3.27 5.68 48.61
CA ARG A 656 3.05 5.39 50.04
C ARG A 656 3.40 6.60 50.89
N ARG A 657 2.89 6.66 52.12
CA ARG A 657 3.36 7.66 53.09
C ARG A 657 4.86 7.49 53.34
N ALA A 658 5.54 8.59 53.66
CA ALA A 658 6.97 8.60 53.96
C ALA A 658 7.27 8.02 55.36
N THR A 659 6.96 6.73 55.51
CA THR A 659 7.23 5.93 56.71
C THR A 659 8.26 4.86 56.36
N GLY A 660 9.34 4.77 57.14
CA GLY A 660 10.41 3.80 56.91
C GLY A 660 11.43 4.23 55.84
N ALA A 661 12.33 3.32 55.48
CA ALA A 661 13.43 3.61 54.56
C ALA A 661 12.97 3.65 53.09
N VAL A 662 13.41 4.67 52.36
CA VAL A 662 13.24 4.80 50.89
C VAL A 662 14.15 3.79 50.19
N GLN A 663 13.62 3.04 49.25
CA GLN A 663 14.36 2.04 48.47
C GLN A 663 14.97 2.65 47.17
N PRO A 664 15.93 1.97 46.50
CA PRO A 664 16.57 2.51 45.30
C PRO A 664 15.64 2.74 44.10
N ASP A 665 14.50 2.04 44.07
CA ASP A 665 13.43 2.13 43.07
C ASP A 665 12.31 3.10 43.46
N GLU A 666 12.51 3.86 44.54
CA GLU A 666 11.58 4.83 45.12
C GLU A 666 12.22 6.22 45.22
N ILE A 667 11.39 7.26 45.32
CA ILE A 667 11.81 8.62 45.61
C ILE A 667 10.90 9.26 46.66
N GLU A 668 11.48 9.93 47.64
CA GLU A 668 10.74 10.78 48.58
C GLU A 668 10.59 12.20 48.00
N VAL A 669 9.36 12.69 47.98
CA VAL A 669 9.02 14.04 47.52
C VAL A 669 8.30 14.79 48.63
N HIS A 670 8.54 16.09 48.73
CA HIS A 670 7.84 16.98 49.63
C HIS A 670 7.61 18.34 48.95
N GLY A 671 6.73 19.14 49.54
CA GLY A 671 6.51 20.54 49.17
C GLY A 671 5.09 20.85 48.71
N PRO A 672 4.85 22.07 48.20
CA PRO A 672 3.50 22.62 48.06
C PRO A 672 2.62 21.90 47.01
N ARG A 673 3.22 21.09 46.12
CA ARG A 673 2.49 20.27 45.13
C ARG A 673 2.24 18.82 45.59
N VAL A 674 2.57 18.49 46.84
CA VAL A 674 2.40 17.15 47.42
C VAL A 674 1.20 17.14 48.38
N LEU A 675 -0.01 16.82 47.89
CA LEU A 675 -1.24 17.10 48.66
C LEU A 675 -1.65 16.01 49.67
N LYS A 676 -1.18 14.77 49.52
CA LYS A 676 -1.50 13.65 50.44
C LYS A 676 -0.66 13.68 51.73
N GLY A 677 -0.62 14.83 52.40
CA GLY A 677 0.11 15.04 53.66
C GLY A 677 1.41 15.85 53.55
N GLY A 678 1.67 16.54 52.44
CA GLY A 678 2.85 17.39 52.26
C GLY A 678 4.13 16.66 51.88
N THR A 679 4.18 15.34 52.10
CA THR A 679 5.31 14.46 51.81
C THR A 679 4.80 13.07 51.40
N ALA A 680 5.43 12.44 50.41
CA ALA A 680 5.10 11.08 49.95
C ALA A 680 6.34 10.36 49.39
N VAL A 681 6.32 9.03 49.41
CA VAL A 681 7.29 8.19 48.69
C VAL A 681 6.61 7.61 47.45
N LEU A 682 7.20 7.89 46.28
CA LEU A 682 6.66 7.52 44.98
C LEU A 682 7.52 6.40 44.37
N ALA A 683 6.89 5.43 43.73
CA ALA A 683 7.58 4.45 42.90
C ALA A 683 8.18 5.14 41.67
N VAL A 684 9.44 4.87 41.37
CA VAL A 684 10.14 5.38 40.17
C VAL A 684 10.19 4.31 39.10
N ASP A 685 10.55 3.08 39.46
CA ASP A 685 10.57 1.94 38.53
C ASP A 685 9.14 1.59 38.10
N ASP A 686 8.92 1.43 36.79
CA ASP A 686 7.64 1.07 36.20
C ASP A 686 7.16 -0.34 36.62
N ARG A 687 8.08 -1.21 37.06
CA ARG A 687 7.78 -2.57 37.55
C ARG A 687 7.37 -2.62 39.02
N LEU A 688 7.49 -1.55 39.80
CA LEU A 688 7.14 -1.54 41.23
C LEU A 688 5.66 -1.23 41.47
N ARG A 689 4.98 -2.02 42.32
CA ARG A 689 3.63 -1.70 42.81
C ARG A 689 3.47 -2.00 44.31
N TYR A 690 2.65 -1.20 44.97
CA TYR A 690 2.22 -1.43 46.35
C TYR A 690 0.79 -2.01 46.43
N GLY A 691 -0.04 -1.76 45.41
CA GLY A 691 -1.42 -2.25 45.32
C GLY A 691 -1.56 -3.66 44.75
N GLY A 692 -2.81 -4.11 44.57
CA GLY A 692 -3.15 -5.39 43.93
C GLY A 692 -2.79 -5.47 42.44
N PHE A 693 -3.11 -6.58 41.80
CA PHE A 693 -2.90 -6.72 40.35
C PHE A 693 -3.91 -5.88 39.57
N LYS A 694 -3.43 -5.14 38.57
CA LYS A 694 -4.16 -4.41 37.53
C LYS A 694 -3.34 -4.44 36.24
N TYR A 695 -3.98 -4.15 35.11
CA TYR A 695 -3.28 -4.08 33.82
C TYR A 695 -2.38 -2.85 33.70
N GLY A 696 -2.74 -1.74 34.36
CA GLY A 696 -1.89 -0.58 34.52
C GLY A 696 -2.08 0.11 35.86
N TYR A 697 -1.16 1.03 36.16
CA TYR A 697 -1.03 1.69 37.45
C TYR A 697 -0.64 3.15 37.27
N HIS A 698 -0.94 3.96 38.28
CA HIS A 698 -0.52 5.35 38.38
C HIS A 698 -0.24 5.73 39.84
N GLY A 699 0.24 6.96 40.08
CA GLY A 699 0.58 7.48 41.41
C GLY A 699 2.07 7.63 41.69
N GLY A 700 2.94 7.12 40.81
CA GLY A 700 4.39 7.18 40.92
C GLY A 700 5.03 8.46 40.35
N ALA A 701 6.35 8.40 40.17
CA ALA A 701 7.22 9.50 39.74
C ALA A 701 7.94 9.23 38.41
N SER A 702 7.53 8.21 37.65
CA SER A 702 8.06 7.99 36.30
C SER A 702 7.66 9.13 35.36
N LEU A 703 8.42 9.34 34.29
CA LEU A 703 8.07 10.30 33.24
C LEU A 703 6.70 9.98 32.63
N HIS A 704 6.39 8.69 32.50
CA HIS A 704 5.12 8.20 31.96
C HIS A 704 3.91 8.63 32.79
N GLU A 705 4.06 8.74 34.10
CA GLU A 705 2.97 9.13 35.01
C GLU A 705 2.88 10.64 35.19
N VAL A 706 4.03 11.34 35.23
CA VAL A 706 4.10 12.77 35.55
C VAL A 706 3.86 13.66 34.32
N ALA A 707 4.28 13.23 33.14
CA ALA A 707 4.12 13.99 31.90
C ALA A 707 2.68 13.89 31.38
N VAL A 708 2.02 15.04 31.25
CA VAL A 708 0.62 15.13 30.84
C VAL A 708 0.53 15.81 29.46
N PRO A 709 -0.22 15.24 28.50
CA PRO A 709 -0.48 15.89 27.22
C PRO A 709 -1.22 17.22 27.42
N VAL A 710 -0.83 18.26 26.69
CA VAL A 710 -1.59 19.51 26.56
C VAL A 710 -1.54 19.92 25.10
N THR A 711 -2.61 19.61 24.36
CA THR A 711 -2.68 19.84 22.91
C THR A 711 -3.94 20.59 22.56
N VAL A 712 -3.82 21.60 21.71
CA VAL A 712 -4.96 22.36 21.21
C VAL A 712 -5.21 21.98 19.77
N LEU A 713 -6.39 21.45 19.48
CA LEU A 713 -6.81 20.94 18.18
C LEU A 713 -7.82 21.89 17.55
N ALA A 714 -7.65 22.15 16.25
CA ALA A 714 -8.58 22.94 15.47
C ALA A 714 -8.88 22.25 14.13
N ARG A 715 -10.15 22.20 13.76
CA ARG A 715 -10.60 21.81 12.42
C ARG A 715 -10.53 23.01 11.47
N VAL A 716 -11.08 24.13 11.93
CA VAL A 716 -10.97 25.46 11.30
C VAL A 716 -10.09 26.33 12.21
N LEU A 717 -9.05 26.93 11.64
CA LEU A 717 -8.12 27.78 12.39
C LEU A 717 -8.79 29.12 12.78
N PRO A 718 -8.66 29.56 14.04
CA PRO A 718 -8.95 30.93 14.41
C PRO A 718 -8.04 31.93 13.68
N GLU A 719 -8.44 33.20 13.65
CA GLU A 719 -7.61 34.27 13.09
C GLU A 719 -6.29 34.41 13.85
N GLY A 720 -5.17 34.54 13.12
CA GLY A 720 -3.82 34.66 13.70
C GLY A 720 -3.24 33.35 14.24
N TRP A 721 -3.85 32.20 13.91
CA TRP A 721 -3.36 30.87 14.29
C TRP A 721 -2.78 30.11 13.11
N GLU A 722 -1.93 29.14 13.40
CA GLU A 722 -1.36 28.23 12.43
C GLU A 722 -1.40 26.77 12.90
N ARG A 723 -1.33 25.83 11.95
CA ARG A 723 -1.26 24.40 12.25
C ARG A 723 0.13 24.07 12.81
N ARG A 724 0.16 23.24 13.84
CA ARG A 724 1.37 22.78 14.56
C ARG A 724 1.38 21.25 14.65
N PRO A 725 1.36 20.52 13.52
CA PRO A 725 1.24 19.07 13.55
C PRO A 725 2.33 18.45 14.43
N LEU A 726 1.96 17.37 15.13
CA LEU A 726 2.94 16.61 15.90
C LEU A 726 3.93 15.97 14.92
N LEU A 727 5.16 16.48 14.92
CA LEU A 727 6.22 15.94 14.08
C LEU A 727 6.84 14.72 14.77
N PRO A 728 6.89 13.56 14.10
CA PRO A 728 7.62 12.42 14.63
C PRO A 728 9.14 12.70 14.62
N PRO A 729 9.92 12.10 15.53
CA PRO A 729 11.37 12.27 15.55
C PRO A 729 12.00 11.71 14.26
N ALA A 730 13.19 12.20 13.90
CA ALA A 730 13.87 11.83 12.66
C ALA A 730 14.02 10.30 12.49
N TRP A 731 14.26 9.58 13.59
CA TRP A 731 14.38 8.11 13.59
C TRP A 731 13.04 7.36 13.41
N TRP A 732 11.90 8.03 13.36
CA TRP A 732 10.58 7.38 13.26
C TRP A 732 10.18 6.99 11.83
N ALA A 733 10.42 7.89 10.86
CA ALA A 733 9.89 7.76 9.50
C ALA A 733 10.82 6.99 8.55
N GLY A 734 12.14 7.01 8.80
CA GLY A 734 13.11 6.33 7.93
C GLY A 734 13.16 6.96 6.55
N SER A 735 13.83 8.10 6.43
CA SER A 735 14.15 8.71 5.14
C SER A 735 15.40 9.54 5.26
N GLY A 736 16.51 9.05 4.69
CA GLY A 736 17.71 9.82 4.34
C GLY A 736 18.58 10.26 5.50
N ASN A 737 19.90 10.08 5.33
CA ASN A 737 20.94 10.72 6.13
C ASN A 737 20.63 12.19 6.42
N ASP A 738 20.17 12.47 7.64
CA ASP A 738 20.50 13.65 8.39
C ASP A 738 20.44 13.25 9.87
N VAL A 739 21.59 12.76 10.35
CA VAL A 739 21.91 12.91 11.76
C VAL A 739 21.90 14.43 12.00
N PRO A 740 21.04 15.00 12.84
CA PRO A 740 21.34 16.33 13.35
C PRO A 740 22.65 16.16 14.08
N ALA A 741 23.73 16.73 13.55
CA ALA A 741 24.96 16.89 14.28
C ALA A 741 24.57 17.42 15.66
N THR A 742 24.93 16.65 16.69
CA THR A 742 24.75 16.99 18.10
C THR A 742 24.99 18.48 18.27
N ALA A 743 23.95 19.23 18.66
CA ALA A 743 24.08 20.64 18.97
C ALA A 743 25.12 20.77 20.08
N GLN A 744 26.36 21.10 19.70
CA GLN A 744 27.33 21.59 20.65
C GLN A 744 26.79 22.91 21.19
N PRO A 745 26.79 23.13 22.52
CA PRO A 745 26.39 24.41 23.06
C PRO A 745 27.30 25.50 22.47
N PRO A 746 26.75 26.66 22.07
CA PRO A 746 27.57 27.71 21.50
C PRO A 746 28.61 28.15 22.52
N LEU A 747 29.89 28.03 22.16
CA LEU A 747 30.97 28.65 22.91
C LEU A 747 30.73 30.16 22.96
N PRO A 748 30.90 30.82 24.12
CA PRO A 748 30.70 32.25 24.23
C PRO A 748 31.71 32.99 23.35
N SER A 749 31.21 33.87 22.49
CA SER A 749 32.07 34.74 21.68
C SER A 749 32.85 35.70 22.57
N PRO A 750 34.17 35.88 22.36
CA PRO A 750 34.95 36.86 23.12
C PRO A 750 34.51 38.29 22.76
N PRO A 751 34.63 39.26 23.68
CA PRO A 751 34.15 40.62 23.47
C PRO A 751 34.91 41.32 22.34
N LYS A 752 34.18 42.00 21.46
CA LYS A 752 34.70 42.82 20.35
C LYS A 752 35.59 43.94 20.90
N VAL A 753 36.90 43.82 20.69
CA VAL A 753 37.83 44.95 20.84
C VAL A 753 37.73 45.82 19.58
N VAL A 754 37.27 47.05 19.77
CA VAL A 754 37.26 48.11 18.76
C VAL A 754 38.70 48.48 18.41
N ARG A 755 39.06 48.44 17.11
CA ARG A 755 40.33 49.02 16.61
C ARG A 755 40.08 50.08 15.54
N ARG A 756 40.67 51.25 15.79
CA ARG A 756 40.86 52.38 14.87
C ARG A 756 41.89 52.01 13.77
N PRO A 757 41.84 52.65 12.58
CA PRO A 757 42.66 52.27 11.42
C PRO A 757 43.98 53.05 11.32
N THR A 758 44.82 52.64 10.34
CA THR A 758 46.14 53.13 9.84
C THR A 758 47.32 52.25 10.28
N THR A 759 48.30 51.81 9.47
CA THR A 759 48.83 52.25 8.15
C THR A 759 49.75 51.15 7.57
N VAL A 760 50.12 51.30 6.29
CA VAL A 760 50.98 50.48 5.40
C VAL A 760 52.45 50.32 5.87
N GLY A 761 53.12 49.20 5.55
CA GLY A 761 54.59 49.13 5.53
C GLY A 761 55.26 47.74 5.48
N GLN A 762 55.60 47.30 4.26
CA GLN A 762 56.85 46.65 3.78
C GLN A 762 57.51 45.41 4.41
N SER A 763 58.11 44.65 3.47
CA SER A 763 58.80 43.35 3.50
C SER A 763 60.15 43.29 4.22
N GLU A 764 60.58 42.05 4.48
CA GLU A 764 61.94 41.43 4.34
C GLU A 764 62.07 40.32 5.42
N LEU A 765 62.84 39.23 5.36
CA LEU A 765 63.72 38.51 4.43
C LEU A 765 64.53 37.55 5.38
N PHE A 766 65.11 36.45 4.86
CA PHE A 766 65.99 35.44 5.52
C PHE A 766 65.36 34.10 6.00
N GLU A 767 65.49 33.10 5.13
CA GLU A 767 65.75 31.68 5.47
C GLU A 767 67.25 31.48 5.87
N PRO A 768 67.70 30.26 6.27
CA PRO A 768 68.12 29.27 5.26
C PRO A 768 67.95 27.76 5.61
N ALA A 769 67.76 26.97 4.54
CA ALA A 769 68.40 25.68 4.16
C ALA A 769 68.40 24.46 5.12
N ASP A 770 68.36 23.19 4.70
CA ASP A 770 68.18 22.43 3.44
C ASP A 770 68.26 20.93 3.85
N VAL A 771 67.58 19.99 3.16
CA VAL A 771 68.13 18.74 2.56
C VAL A 771 67.08 18.12 1.60
N GLU A 772 67.52 17.92 0.36
CA GLU A 772 66.90 17.40 -0.90
C GLU A 772 66.53 15.88 -0.86
N SER A 773 65.76 15.21 -1.74
CA SER A 773 65.39 15.26 -3.19
C SER A 773 64.40 14.09 -3.51
N PRO A 774 63.85 13.79 -4.73
CA PRO A 774 63.61 14.58 -5.97
C PRO A 774 62.22 14.39 -6.68
N SER A 775 61.79 15.45 -7.37
CA SER A 775 61.08 15.69 -8.67
C SER A 775 60.12 14.70 -9.40
N ALA A 776 58.82 15.09 -9.46
CA ALA A 776 57.88 15.45 -10.58
C ALA A 776 57.73 14.61 -11.89
N PRO A 777 56.52 14.54 -12.53
CA PRO A 777 55.92 15.69 -13.26
C PRO A 777 54.38 15.95 -13.12
N THR A 778 54.06 17.23 -12.89
CA THR A 778 53.11 18.16 -13.59
C THR A 778 51.57 17.91 -13.71
N THR A 779 50.82 18.87 -13.10
CA THR A 779 49.49 19.51 -13.45
C THR A 779 48.14 18.79 -13.26
N PRO A 780 47.01 19.51 -13.02
CA PRO A 780 46.78 20.77 -12.29
C PRO A 780 45.83 20.63 -11.08
N ALA A 781 45.86 21.64 -10.22
CA ALA A 781 44.99 21.80 -9.06
C ALA A 781 43.50 21.99 -9.43
N ILE A 782 42.63 21.22 -8.79
CA ILE A 782 41.21 21.57 -8.61
C ILE A 782 41.09 22.20 -7.22
N SER A 783 40.81 23.50 -7.21
CA SER A 783 40.35 24.21 -6.03
C SER A 783 39.04 23.61 -5.56
N SER A 784 39.00 23.25 -4.29
CA SER A 784 37.81 22.93 -3.53
C SER A 784 36.85 24.12 -3.51
N THR A 785 35.66 23.95 -4.09
CA THR A 785 34.51 24.82 -3.86
C THR A 785 33.43 24.09 -3.04
N PRO A 786 32.64 24.82 -2.24
CA PRO A 786 31.67 24.25 -1.30
C PRO A 786 30.48 23.60 -1.99
N HIS A 787 29.83 22.69 -1.27
CA HIS A 787 28.61 21.97 -1.63
C HIS A 787 27.42 22.94 -1.84
N ASP A 788 27.20 23.41 -3.07
CA ASP A 788 26.06 24.29 -3.44
C ASP A 788 25.36 23.86 -4.74
N GLY A 789 25.40 22.55 -5.04
CA GLY A 789 24.93 21.99 -6.32
C GLY A 789 23.43 21.74 -6.46
N GLN A 790 22.61 21.90 -5.41
CA GLN A 790 21.17 21.59 -5.46
C GLN A 790 20.24 22.80 -5.64
N GLN A 791 20.72 24.05 -5.51
CA GLN A 791 19.89 25.26 -5.67
C GLN A 791 20.14 26.06 -6.97
N GLY A 792 21.26 25.82 -7.68
CA GLY A 792 21.63 26.62 -8.86
C GLY A 792 20.71 26.49 -10.08
N TRP A 793 20.08 25.32 -10.27
CA TRP A 793 19.27 25.05 -11.47
C TRP A 793 17.89 25.74 -11.43
N LEU A 794 17.33 26.03 -10.24
CA LEU A 794 16.06 26.75 -10.14
C LEU A 794 16.17 28.21 -10.58
N GLY A 795 17.29 28.86 -10.23
CA GLY A 795 17.59 30.20 -10.72
C GLY A 795 17.67 30.24 -12.25
N GLY A 796 18.30 29.24 -12.87
CA GLY A 796 18.35 29.10 -14.32
C GLY A 796 16.98 28.78 -14.95
N LEU A 797 16.15 27.95 -14.30
CA LEU A 797 14.78 27.67 -14.77
C LEU A 797 13.95 28.95 -14.83
N PHE A 798 13.93 29.75 -13.76
CA PHE A 798 13.14 30.98 -13.72
C PHE A 798 13.71 32.07 -14.64
N ALA A 799 15.02 32.10 -14.89
CA ALA A 799 15.64 33.00 -15.85
C ALA A 799 15.47 32.56 -17.32
N SER A 800 15.06 31.31 -17.58
CA SER A 800 14.94 30.76 -18.93
C SER A 800 13.91 31.51 -19.78
N PRO A 801 14.27 31.99 -20.99
CA PRO A 801 13.34 32.61 -21.92
C PRO A 801 12.15 31.69 -22.26
N THR A 802 12.38 30.38 -22.29
CA THR A 802 11.36 29.36 -22.53
C THR A 802 10.35 29.30 -21.38
N PHE A 803 10.81 29.33 -20.12
CA PHE A 803 9.92 29.35 -18.95
C PHE A 803 9.11 30.65 -18.87
N GLN A 804 9.74 31.81 -19.09
CA GLN A 804 9.06 33.10 -19.11
C GLN A 804 8.03 33.17 -20.25
N GLY A 805 8.38 32.67 -21.44
CA GLY A 805 7.48 32.55 -22.58
C GLY A 805 6.27 31.65 -22.29
N GLN A 806 6.48 30.50 -21.65
CA GLN A 806 5.41 29.57 -21.26
C GLN A 806 4.48 30.18 -20.21
N ARG A 807 5.04 30.87 -19.21
CA ARG A 807 4.29 31.58 -18.17
C ARG A 807 3.34 32.62 -18.74
N HIS A 808 3.76 33.35 -19.78
CA HIS A 808 2.90 34.30 -20.49
C HIS A 808 1.81 33.62 -21.34
N ARG A 809 2.08 32.44 -21.92
CA ARG A 809 1.15 31.72 -22.80
C ARG A 809 0.04 30.97 -22.04
N VAL A 810 0.36 30.33 -20.91
CA VAL A 810 -0.53 29.38 -20.22
C VAL A 810 -1.66 30.05 -19.42
N ARG A 811 -1.56 31.35 -19.09
CA ARG A 811 -2.54 32.14 -18.29
C ARG A 811 -3.25 31.32 -17.21
N LEU A 812 -2.54 31.03 -16.11
CA LEU A 812 -3.09 30.25 -15.00
C LEU A 812 -4.30 30.97 -14.34
N PRO A 813 -5.32 30.21 -13.84
CA PRO A 813 -6.48 30.78 -13.14
C PRO A 813 -6.13 31.58 -11.88
N ARG A 814 -5.00 31.23 -11.24
CA ARG A 814 -4.36 31.98 -10.16
C ARG A 814 -2.85 32.07 -10.46
N PRO A 815 -2.22 33.25 -10.38
CA PRO A 815 -0.77 33.36 -10.48
C PRO A 815 -0.11 32.57 -9.35
N MET A 816 0.90 31.76 -9.68
CA MET A 816 1.81 31.16 -8.70
C MET A 816 3.11 31.94 -8.69
N ASP A 817 3.61 32.29 -7.51
CA ASP A 817 4.95 32.87 -7.37
C ASP A 817 6.04 31.82 -7.66
N ASP A 818 7.22 32.31 -8.06
CA ASP A 818 8.35 31.45 -8.42
C ASP A 818 8.90 30.71 -7.21
N ASP A 819 8.83 31.31 -6.01
CA ASP A 819 9.25 30.70 -4.75
C ASP A 819 8.46 29.41 -4.45
N ARG A 820 7.14 29.42 -4.69
CA ARG A 820 6.24 28.28 -4.47
C ARG A 820 6.45 27.20 -5.52
N VAL A 821 6.64 27.57 -6.80
CA VAL A 821 7.01 26.62 -7.86
C VAL A 821 8.35 25.96 -7.52
N GLY A 822 9.34 26.76 -7.14
CA GLY A 822 10.69 26.29 -6.78
C GLY A 822 10.67 25.38 -5.56
N ARG A 823 9.84 25.70 -4.55
CA ARG A 823 9.66 24.88 -3.36
C ARG A 823 9.13 23.49 -3.70
N TYR A 824 8.14 23.38 -4.57
CA TYR A 824 7.59 22.08 -4.99
C TYR A 824 8.60 21.28 -5.80
N LEU A 825 9.26 21.89 -6.77
CA LEU A 825 10.26 21.22 -7.60
C LEU A 825 11.49 20.76 -6.78
N THR A 826 11.98 21.60 -5.86
CA THR A 826 13.03 21.22 -4.89
C THR A 826 12.56 20.06 -4.03
N ALA A 827 11.29 20.11 -3.61
CA ALA A 827 10.75 19.12 -2.72
C ALA A 827 10.61 17.72 -3.38
N VAL A 828 10.44 17.66 -4.71
CA VAL A 828 10.48 16.38 -5.42
C VAL A 828 11.93 15.99 -5.76
N ALA A 829 12.75 16.95 -6.20
CA ALA A 829 14.15 16.70 -6.59
C ALA A 829 15.01 16.16 -5.43
N ALA A 830 14.82 16.66 -4.21
CA ALA A 830 15.57 16.18 -3.04
C ALA A 830 15.23 14.74 -2.62
N GLN A 831 14.22 14.10 -3.24
CA GLN A 831 13.91 12.67 -3.08
C GLN A 831 14.31 11.85 -4.32
N GLY A 832 15.30 12.32 -5.08
CA GLY A 832 15.75 11.62 -6.29
C GLY A 832 14.77 11.70 -7.46
N GLY A 833 13.81 12.62 -7.41
CA GLY A 833 12.84 12.84 -8.49
C GLY A 833 11.52 12.10 -8.35
N THR A 834 11.33 11.24 -7.35
CA THR A 834 10.04 10.54 -7.14
C THR A 834 9.62 10.58 -5.68
N ILE A 835 8.37 10.97 -5.40
CA ILE A 835 7.84 11.05 -4.03
C ILE A 835 6.32 10.81 -4.01
N GLU A 836 5.82 10.09 -2.99
CA GLU A 836 4.39 9.97 -2.76
C GLU A 836 3.78 11.31 -2.32
N LEU A 837 2.61 11.66 -2.86
CA LEU A 837 1.88 12.90 -2.64
C LEU A 837 1.56 13.13 -1.15
N PRO A 838 1.16 12.13 -0.34
CA PRO A 838 1.05 12.29 1.11
C PRO A 838 2.38 12.63 1.79
N ALA A 839 3.50 12.06 1.33
CA ALA A 839 4.83 12.37 1.86
C ALA A 839 5.28 13.78 1.46
N LEU A 840 5.00 14.20 0.22
CA LEU A 840 5.25 15.55 -0.26
C LEU A 840 4.39 16.59 0.50
N ALA A 841 3.13 16.27 0.75
CA ALA A 841 2.20 17.06 1.55
C ALA A 841 2.70 17.27 2.99
N ALA A 842 3.10 16.17 3.67
CA ALA A 842 3.67 16.23 5.01
C ALA A 842 4.95 17.09 5.05
N ARG A 843 5.80 16.99 4.03
CA ARG A 843 7.08 17.71 3.97
C ARG A 843 6.92 19.20 3.69
N LEU A 844 5.91 19.58 2.93
CA LEU A 844 5.59 20.97 2.61
C LEU A 844 4.65 21.62 3.63
N GLY A 845 4.05 20.84 4.53
CA GLY A 845 3.03 21.32 5.47
C GLY A 845 1.72 21.73 4.80
N GLU A 846 1.41 21.20 3.61
CA GLU A 846 0.23 21.54 2.82
C GLU A 846 -0.70 20.31 2.65
N PRO A 847 -2.05 20.46 2.68
CA PRO A 847 -2.97 19.34 2.46
C PRO A 847 -2.78 18.69 1.07
N ALA A 848 -2.87 17.36 1.00
CA ALA A 848 -2.61 16.60 -0.23
C ALA A 848 -3.51 17.02 -1.42
N ASP A 849 -4.78 17.35 -1.17
CA ASP A 849 -5.69 17.80 -2.24
C ASP A 849 -5.33 19.18 -2.79
N GLN A 850 -4.90 20.11 -1.92
CA GLN A 850 -4.44 21.43 -2.35
C GLN A 850 -3.13 21.31 -3.13
N LEU A 851 -2.22 20.45 -2.66
CA LEU A 851 -0.96 20.18 -3.32
C LEU A 851 -1.17 19.51 -4.68
N ARG A 852 -2.13 18.58 -4.81
CA ARG A 852 -2.51 17.95 -6.10
C ARG A 852 -2.98 19.00 -7.11
N MET A 853 -3.83 19.92 -6.68
CA MET A 853 -4.29 21.03 -7.52
C MET A 853 -3.13 21.95 -7.93
N ALA A 854 -2.23 22.27 -6.99
CA ALA A 854 -1.09 23.12 -7.25
C ALA A 854 -0.07 22.48 -8.22
N LEU A 855 0.23 21.18 -8.05
CA LEU A 855 1.08 20.41 -8.96
C LEU A 855 0.51 20.39 -10.37
N THR A 856 -0.81 20.31 -10.53
CA THR A 856 -1.47 20.41 -11.85
C THR A 856 -1.17 21.75 -12.55
N LEU A 857 -1.06 22.84 -11.78
CA LEU A 857 -0.69 24.16 -12.31
C LEU A 857 0.81 24.22 -12.66
N VAL A 858 1.68 23.63 -11.82
CA VAL A 858 3.11 23.51 -12.11
C VAL A 858 3.35 22.69 -13.37
N GLN A 859 2.64 21.57 -13.56
CA GLN A 859 2.73 20.75 -14.77
C GLN A 859 2.50 21.56 -16.04
N ARG A 860 1.53 22.49 -16.04
CA ARG A 860 1.28 23.36 -17.20
C ARG A 860 2.42 24.35 -17.47
N LEU A 861 3.17 24.73 -16.43
CA LEU A 861 4.32 25.63 -16.55
C LEU A 861 5.57 24.90 -17.04
N VAL A 862 5.76 23.63 -16.63
CA VAL A 862 7.01 22.91 -16.89
C VAL A 862 6.92 21.86 -18.01
N ASN A 863 5.76 21.29 -18.31
CA ASN A 863 5.59 20.32 -19.40
C ASN A 863 5.24 21.05 -20.70
N ILE A 864 6.23 21.25 -21.59
CA ILE A 864 6.06 21.93 -22.87
C ILE A 864 6.09 20.90 -24.00
N ASP A 865 5.24 21.07 -25.02
CA ASP A 865 5.22 20.24 -26.23
C ASP A 865 5.17 18.71 -26.01
N GLY A 866 4.54 18.29 -24.91
CA GLY A 866 4.33 16.87 -24.58
C GLY A 866 5.47 16.22 -23.79
N ALA A 867 6.52 16.95 -23.45
CA ALA A 867 7.57 16.46 -22.56
C ALA A 867 7.07 16.41 -21.11
N GLU A 868 7.07 15.21 -20.53
CA GLU A 868 6.53 14.94 -19.20
C GLU A 868 7.61 15.18 -18.12
N ILE A 869 7.89 16.46 -17.84
CA ILE A 869 8.89 16.86 -16.84
C ILE A 869 8.39 16.63 -15.41
N LEU A 870 7.12 16.95 -15.14
CA LEU A 870 6.45 16.68 -13.88
C LEU A 870 5.19 15.86 -14.13
N ALA A 871 5.06 14.70 -13.47
CA ALA A 871 3.92 13.80 -13.59
C ALA A 871 3.31 13.50 -12.22
N VAL A 872 2.00 13.27 -12.19
CA VAL A 872 1.32 12.69 -11.03
C VAL A 872 0.69 11.37 -11.48
N ARG A 873 1.33 10.26 -11.13
CA ARG A 873 0.91 8.89 -11.49
C ARG A 873 -0.08 8.34 -10.49
N ALA A 874 -1.07 7.61 -10.98
CA ALA A 874 -2.09 6.91 -10.17
C ALA A 874 -2.78 7.77 -9.09
N GLY A 875 -2.70 9.11 -9.17
CA GLY A 875 -3.25 10.05 -8.19
C GLY A 875 -2.45 10.18 -6.89
N THR A 876 -1.35 9.44 -6.72
CA THR A 876 -0.59 9.35 -5.46
C THR A 876 0.91 9.56 -5.64
N THR A 877 1.54 9.27 -6.77
CA THR A 877 3.00 9.40 -6.92
C THR A 877 3.36 10.61 -7.77
N VAL A 878 4.27 11.47 -7.30
CA VAL A 878 4.77 12.65 -8.00
C VAL A 878 6.17 12.36 -8.54
N GLU A 879 6.36 12.49 -9.86
CA GLU A 879 7.62 12.23 -10.55
C GLU A 879 8.12 13.52 -11.21
N LEU A 880 9.39 13.86 -11.02
CA LEU A 880 10.10 15.00 -11.60
C LEU A 880 11.35 14.51 -12.33
N ASN A 881 11.36 14.66 -13.65
CA ASN A 881 12.55 14.40 -14.46
C ASN A 881 13.41 15.66 -14.57
N VAL A 882 14.38 15.78 -13.66
CA VAL A 882 15.29 16.94 -13.59
C VAL A 882 16.20 17.04 -14.82
N GLU A 883 16.58 15.91 -15.42
CA GLU A 883 17.43 15.90 -16.62
C GLU A 883 16.69 16.45 -17.83
N LEU A 884 15.45 16.01 -18.05
CA LEU A 884 14.58 16.51 -19.11
C LEU A 884 14.21 17.99 -18.88
N LEU A 885 14.02 18.40 -17.62
CA LEU A 885 13.81 19.80 -17.26
C LEU A 885 15.01 20.66 -17.69
N ARG A 886 16.22 20.23 -17.35
CA ARG A 886 17.45 20.95 -17.73
C ARG A 886 17.61 21.06 -19.24
N GLN A 887 17.31 19.99 -19.98
CA GLN A 887 17.36 19.99 -21.43
C GLN A 887 16.32 20.94 -22.05
N GLN A 888 15.06 20.91 -21.59
CA GLN A 888 13.99 21.73 -22.16
C GLN A 888 14.16 23.22 -21.87
N PHE A 889 14.70 23.57 -20.69
CA PHE A 889 14.83 24.97 -20.26
C PHE A 889 16.24 25.53 -20.41
N GLU A 890 17.17 24.76 -20.98
CA GLU A 890 18.58 25.13 -21.19
C GLU A 890 19.29 25.56 -19.89
N VAL A 891 18.99 24.85 -18.79
CA VAL A 891 19.53 25.14 -17.46
C VAL A 891 20.82 24.33 -17.25
N GLY A 892 21.92 25.01 -16.93
CA GLY A 892 23.27 24.42 -16.80
C GLY A 892 23.36 23.20 -15.86
N GLN A 893 24.35 22.33 -16.13
CA GLN A 893 24.59 21.06 -15.41
C GLN A 893 24.86 21.23 -13.92
#